data_AF-A0A1B0GQT6-F1
#
_entry.id   AF-A0A1B0GQT6-F1
#
_cell.length_a   1.000
_cell.length_b   1.000
_cell.length_c   1.000
_cell.angle_alpha   90.00
_cell.angle_beta   90.00
_cell.angle_gamma   90.00
#
_symmetry.space_group_name_H-M   'P 1'
#
loop_
_entity.id
_entity.type
_entity.pdbx_description
1 polymer ?
#
loop_
_entity_poly.entity_id
_entity_poly.type
_entity_poly.pdbx_seq_one_letter_code
_entity_poly.pdbx_strand_id
1 'polypeptide(L)'
;MAPIKLYYFNLSPPSRLALLTIRNLKLDVEIIVIDTMKKEQMTPEFMKINPQHTVPTLDDNGFILWESRAIASYLVAAKAPGSSLYPSNIKKKAIVDARLFLDQELLNAAVPVMYSIFAQETTPEAAQKKEKVYKILGNLNTFMEGQKYVAGNELTIADLALLANIATLYQIGANVNKFKNIAAWYKRLETIPGYQENLEDMAPIKFYHFNISPPSRLPMLTIRNLNLDVEIIVIDTMKKEQMSPEFMKINPQHTIPTIDDNGFILWESRAIASYLVSAKAPGSSLYPSDIKKRAIVDARLFLDQEMQNATLPVMHAIYNQEPKDVFISKTEKLYKILENLNTFMEGQKYVAGNELTIADLAFLANISTLYEIGANINKFKNIAAWFKRLENIPGYQENLDGAKLDVEIIIINTMKNEQMSPEFMKINPQHTIPTIDDNGFILWESRAIASYLVAAKAPGSSLYPSDIKKKAIVDARLFLDQDLFHASEEAMYPIYEQKATTVAEDKKEKIYKILGNLNTFMEGQKYVAGNELTIADLALLVNISTLYIQLSYEMAPVKLYYFPLSPPSRAVYLTVQNLKLDVEKTVIDTTKKEQLAPEFVKINPQHTVPTIDDNGFILWESRAIVSYLVSAKAPGSSLYPSDIKKKAIVDARLFLDQDLWAATSAIILSIYAQGATTVAEDKKEKVYKILGNLNTFMEGQNYVAGNDLTVADLALLANISTLYEIGADVNKFKNIAAWYKRLETIPGYQENLEGYLDNIMEGQKYVAGDELTIADFLILASFSTYFHAGANVSSLKNLMSWYKRCESLIGFQENEDEAKAFGEMLKSKLGIKNTWDELQ
;
A
#
# COMPACT_ATOMS: atom_id res chain seq x y z
N MET A 1 6.76 -25.87 -69.79
CA MET A 1 6.84 -26.86 -68.69
C MET A 1 5.90 -26.37 -67.60
N ALA A 2 5.21 -27.27 -66.91
CA ALA A 2 4.41 -26.83 -65.77
C ALA A 2 5.35 -26.20 -64.73
N PRO A 3 4.96 -25.12 -64.05
CA PRO A 3 5.77 -24.55 -62.99
C PRO A 3 5.96 -25.60 -61.89
N ILE A 4 7.14 -25.59 -61.26
CA ILE A 4 7.38 -26.38 -60.04
C ILE A 4 6.35 -25.94 -59.01
N LYS A 5 5.76 -26.87 -58.27
CA LYS A 5 4.80 -26.55 -57.20
C LYS A 5 5.39 -26.84 -55.83
N LEU A 6 5.17 -25.94 -54.89
CA LEU A 6 5.47 -26.16 -53.48
C LEU A 6 4.19 -26.08 -52.66
N TYR A 7 3.79 -27.21 -52.09
CA TYR A 7 2.77 -27.27 -51.06
C TYR A 7 3.38 -26.82 -49.73
N TYR A 8 2.82 -25.75 -49.15
CA TYR A 8 3.50 -24.91 -48.18
C TYR A 8 2.56 -24.44 -47.07
N PHE A 9 3.10 -24.22 -45.87
CA PHE A 9 2.40 -23.56 -44.76
C PHE A 9 3.34 -22.60 -44.03
N ASN A 10 2.99 -21.32 -43.91
CA ASN A 10 3.95 -20.32 -43.43
C ASN A 10 4.39 -20.53 -41.98
N LEU A 11 3.51 -20.99 -41.09
CA LEU A 11 3.91 -21.25 -39.70
C LEU A 11 4.86 -22.45 -39.54
N SER A 12 5.05 -23.27 -40.59
CA SER A 12 5.94 -24.44 -40.56
C SER A 12 7.39 -24.04 -40.88
N PRO A 13 8.35 -24.13 -39.92
CA PRO A 13 9.76 -23.86 -40.20
C PRO A 13 10.34 -24.73 -41.35
N PRO A 14 10.02 -26.04 -41.46
CA PRO A 14 10.36 -26.83 -42.63
C PRO A 14 9.88 -26.22 -43.96
N SER A 15 8.68 -25.65 -44.00
CA SER A 15 8.14 -25.05 -45.23
C SER A 15 8.90 -23.79 -45.61
N ARG A 16 9.27 -22.98 -44.61
CA ARG A 16 10.08 -21.78 -44.82
C ARG A 16 11.51 -22.08 -45.26
N LEU A 17 12.12 -23.21 -44.86
CA LEU A 17 13.39 -23.66 -45.44
C LEU A 17 13.28 -23.86 -46.97
N ALA A 18 12.23 -24.56 -47.43
CA ALA A 18 12.02 -24.77 -48.87
C ALA A 18 11.82 -23.43 -49.59
N LEU A 19 11.01 -22.53 -49.03
CA LEU A 19 10.78 -21.19 -49.58
C LEU A 19 12.06 -20.34 -49.63
N LEU A 20 12.82 -20.26 -48.54
CA LEU A 20 14.10 -19.56 -48.48
C LEU A 20 15.07 -20.08 -49.54
N THR A 21 15.12 -21.41 -49.74
CA THR A 21 15.95 -22.01 -50.78
C THR A 21 15.51 -21.57 -52.18
N ILE A 22 14.21 -21.62 -52.47
CA ILE A 22 13.61 -21.16 -53.73
C ILE A 22 13.97 -19.69 -54.02
N ARG A 23 13.84 -18.81 -53.01
CA ARG A 23 14.15 -17.38 -53.15
C ARG A 23 15.63 -17.12 -53.38
N ASN A 24 16.50 -17.82 -52.66
CA ASN A 24 17.95 -17.70 -52.85
C ASN A 24 18.43 -18.25 -54.20
N LEU A 25 17.71 -19.21 -54.78
CA LEU A 25 17.95 -19.72 -56.15
C LEU A 25 17.22 -18.92 -57.24
N LYS A 26 16.35 -17.97 -56.86
CA LYS A 26 15.51 -17.17 -57.77
C LYS A 26 14.66 -18.05 -58.70
N LEU A 27 14.13 -19.15 -58.17
CA LEU A 27 13.27 -20.05 -58.93
C LEU A 27 11.84 -19.52 -58.97
N ASP A 28 11.21 -19.65 -60.13
CA ASP A 28 9.79 -19.42 -60.31
C ASP A 28 9.02 -20.70 -59.93
N VAL A 29 8.28 -20.63 -58.81
CA VAL A 29 7.60 -21.77 -58.20
C VAL A 29 6.19 -21.35 -57.82
N GLU A 30 5.20 -22.15 -58.20
CA GLU A 30 3.82 -22.02 -57.78
C GLU A 30 3.70 -22.45 -56.31
N ILE A 31 3.33 -21.53 -55.42
CA ILE A 31 3.14 -21.82 -53.99
C ILE A 31 1.66 -22.18 -53.77
N ILE A 32 1.41 -23.38 -53.24
CA ILE A 32 0.09 -23.87 -52.89
C ILE A 32 0.01 -23.95 -51.37
N VAL A 33 -0.85 -23.12 -50.76
CA VAL A 33 -1.00 -23.10 -49.30
C VAL A 33 -1.84 -24.30 -48.85
N ILE A 34 -1.34 -25.05 -47.87
CA ILE A 34 -2.04 -26.15 -47.19
C ILE A 34 -2.09 -25.81 -45.70
N ASP A 35 -3.26 -25.42 -45.20
CA ASP A 35 -3.45 -25.02 -43.80
C ASP A 35 -3.44 -26.25 -42.88
N THR A 36 -2.30 -26.44 -42.20
CA THR A 36 -2.13 -27.60 -41.32
C THR A 36 -2.98 -27.56 -40.07
N MET A 37 -3.45 -26.37 -39.67
CA MET A 37 -4.32 -26.15 -38.51
C MET A 37 -5.75 -26.58 -38.83
N LYS A 38 -6.19 -26.40 -40.09
CA LYS A 38 -7.47 -26.91 -40.61
C LYS A 38 -7.43 -28.38 -41.02
N LYS A 39 -6.28 -29.05 -40.83
CA LYS A 39 -6.04 -30.44 -41.24
C LYS A 39 -6.19 -30.64 -42.76
N GLU A 40 -5.92 -29.63 -43.58
CA GLU A 40 -6.01 -29.76 -45.05
C GLU A 40 -5.02 -30.78 -45.62
N GLN A 41 -3.88 -30.98 -44.97
CA GLN A 41 -2.91 -32.04 -45.25
C GLN A 41 -3.46 -33.45 -45.01
N MET A 42 -4.61 -33.59 -44.32
CA MET A 42 -5.28 -34.86 -44.08
C MET A 42 -6.39 -35.15 -45.10
N THR A 43 -6.59 -34.28 -46.10
CA THR A 43 -7.59 -34.50 -47.15
C THR A 43 -7.19 -35.65 -48.08
N PRO A 44 -8.13 -36.48 -48.58
CA PRO A 44 -7.81 -37.53 -49.54
C PRO A 44 -7.06 -37.02 -50.79
N GLU A 45 -7.31 -35.79 -51.19
CA GLU A 45 -6.66 -35.11 -52.32
C GLU A 45 -5.17 -34.88 -52.04
N PHE A 46 -4.81 -34.37 -50.86
CA PHE A 46 -3.42 -34.14 -50.49
C PHE A 46 -2.68 -35.44 -50.16
N MET A 47 -3.33 -36.39 -49.48
CA MET A 47 -2.73 -37.68 -49.12
C MET A 47 -2.29 -38.50 -50.34
N LYS A 48 -2.96 -38.32 -51.50
CA LYS A 48 -2.53 -38.92 -52.78
C LYS A 48 -1.20 -38.36 -53.28
N ILE A 49 -0.88 -37.12 -52.93
CA ILE A 49 0.37 -36.45 -53.31
C ILE A 49 1.46 -36.82 -52.32
N ASN A 50 1.21 -36.67 -51.02
CA ASN A 50 2.14 -37.03 -49.95
C ASN A 50 1.48 -37.98 -48.93
N PRO A 51 1.79 -39.30 -48.99
CA PRO A 51 1.29 -40.29 -48.03
C PRO A 51 1.76 -40.11 -46.58
N GLN A 52 2.71 -39.22 -46.31
CA GLN A 52 3.10 -38.83 -44.95
C GLN A 52 2.30 -37.65 -44.40
N HIS A 53 1.48 -37.01 -45.24
CA HIS A 53 0.56 -35.94 -44.83
C HIS A 53 1.31 -34.73 -44.25
N THR A 54 2.51 -34.43 -44.77
CA THR A 54 3.38 -33.37 -44.26
C THR A 54 3.59 -32.25 -45.28
N VAL A 55 3.89 -31.07 -44.76
CA VAL A 55 4.40 -29.93 -45.53
C VAL A 55 5.79 -29.55 -45.02
N PRO A 56 6.71 -29.13 -45.90
CA PRO A 56 6.51 -28.89 -47.33
C PRO A 56 6.49 -30.18 -48.18
N THR A 57 5.82 -30.11 -49.32
CA THR A 57 5.90 -31.11 -50.39
C THR A 57 6.17 -30.40 -51.71
N LEU A 58 7.14 -30.87 -52.48
CA LEU A 58 7.52 -30.36 -53.80
C LEU A 58 6.95 -31.28 -54.89
N ASP A 59 6.43 -30.69 -55.96
CA ASP A 59 6.15 -31.37 -57.24
C ASP A 59 6.97 -30.69 -58.34
N ASP A 60 8.05 -31.35 -58.78
CA ASP A 60 8.83 -30.94 -59.94
C ASP A 60 8.42 -31.80 -61.15
N ASN A 61 7.40 -31.35 -61.88
CA ASN A 61 6.92 -31.99 -63.11
C ASN A 61 6.57 -33.48 -62.95
N GLY A 62 5.87 -33.84 -61.87
CA GLY A 62 5.48 -35.20 -61.53
C GLY A 62 6.48 -35.95 -60.64
N PHE A 63 7.66 -35.36 -60.39
CA PHE A 63 8.55 -35.84 -59.34
C PHE A 63 8.14 -35.24 -57.99
N ILE A 64 7.52 -36.06 -57.14
CA ILE A 64 7.07 -35.65 -55.81
C ILE A 64 8.16 -35.93 -54.78
N LEU A 65 8.50 -34.91 -53.98
CA LEU A 65 9.46 -35.01 -52.89
C LEU A 65 8.94 -34.28 -51.65
N TRP A 66 8.89 -34.95 -50.51
CA TRP A 66 8.67 -34.35 -49.20
C TRP A 66 9.94 -34.51 -48.34
N GLU A 67 9.95 -33.88 -47.17
CA GLU A 67 11.15 -33.56 -46.35
C GLU A 67 11.89 -32.29 -46.80
N SER A 68 11.74 -31.23 -46.01
CA SER A 68 12.29 -29.90 -46.31
C SER A 68 13.79 -29.86 -46.63
N ARG A 69 14.61 -30.64 -45.92
CA ARG A 69 16.07 -30.72 -46.13
C ARG A 69 16.43 -31.48 -47.42
N ALA A 70 15.64 -32.51 -47.75
CA ALA A 70 15.76 -33.23 -49.02
C ALA A 70 15.34 -32.33 -50.19
N ILE A 71 14.23 -31.59 -50.05
CA ILE A 71 13.76 -30.60 -51.01
C ILE A 71 14.84 -29.53 -51.24
N ALA A 72 15.38 -28.93 -50.18
CA ALA A 72 16.39 -27.88 -50.29
C ALA A 72 17.67 -28.37 -51.00
N SER A 73 18.20 -29.54 -50.60
CA SER A 73 19.38 -30.13 -51.24
C SER A 73 19.13 -30.54 -52.69
N TYR A 74 17.95 -31.10 -53.00
CA TYR A 74 17.52 -31.43 -54.36
C TYR A 74 17.44 -30.19 -55.24
N LEU A 75 16.76 -29.13 -54.79
CA LEU A 75 16.60 -27.90 -55.56
C LEU A 75 17.95 -27.26 -55.91
N VAL A 76 18.87 -27.19 -54.95
CA VAL A 76 20.22 -26.67 -55.21
C VAL A 76 20.98 -27.58 -56.18
N ALA A 77 20.98 -28.89 -55.95
CA ALA A 77 21.72 -29.83 -56.80
C ALA A 77 21.18 -29.88 -58.25
N ALA A 78 19.86 -29.82 -58.42
CA ALA A 78 19.19 -29.94 -59.72
C ALA A 78 19.18 -28.62 -60.50
N LYS A 79 19.02 -27.48 -59.82
CA LYS A 79 18.81 -26.19 -60.49
C LYS A 79 20.03 -25.24 -60.42
N ALA A 80 20.96 -25.48 -59.50
CA ALA A 80 22.19 -24.69 -59.35
C ALA A 80 23.40 -25.56 -58.97
N PRO A 81 23.79 -26.53 -59.82
CA PRO A 81 24.93 -27.40 -59.54
C PRO A 81 26.22 -26.58 -59.36
N GLY A 82 26.95 -26.84 -58.28
CA GLY A 82 28.18 -26.11 -57.92
C GLY A 82 27.95 -24.84 -57.08
N SER A 83 26.68 -24.50 -56.77
CA SER A 83 26.37 -23.40 -55.85
C SER A 83 27.00 -23.60 -54.47
N SER A 84 27.44 -22.51 -53.85
CA SER A 84 27.92 -22.51 -52.45
C SER A 84 26.82 -22.92 -51.47
N LEU A 85 25.53 -22.78 -51.86
CA LEU A 85 24.40 -23.18 -51.03
C LEU A 85 24.44 -24.67 -50.67
N TYR A 86 24.91 -25.52 -51.59
CA TYR A 86 25.15 -26.95 -51.34
C TYR A 86 26.35 -27.44 -52.16
N PRO A 87 27.57 -27.35 -51.59
CA PRO A 87 28.81 -27.49 -52.36
C PRO A 87 29.06 -28.94 -52.80
N SER A 88 29.66 -29.13 -53.98
CA SER A 88 30.04 -30.46 -54.50
C SER A 88 31.30 -31.03 -53.84
N ASN A 89 32.13 -30.19 -53.20
CA ASN A 89 33.31 -30.66 -52.46
C ASN A 89 32.88 -31.52 -51.27
N ILE A 90 33.31 -32.77 -51.23
CA ILE A 90 32.82 -33.77 -50.27
C ILE A 90 33.03 -33.35 -48.80
N LYS A 91 34.12 -32.65 -48.47
CA LYS A 91 34.39 -32.20 -47.11
C LYS A 91 33.49 -31.03 -46.71
N LYS A 92 33.36 -30.02 -47.58
CA LYS A 92 32.44 -28.89 -47.33
C LYS A 92 30.99 -29.37 -47.25
N LYS A 93 30.59 -30.29 -48.15
CA LYS A 93 29.27 -30.91 -48.16
C LYS A 93 28.96 -31.65 -46.85
N ALA A 94 29.89 -32.47 -46.36
CA ALA A 94 29.72 -33.18 -45.10
C ALA A 94 29.54 -32.24 -43.90
N ILE A 95 30.19 -31.06 -43.90
CA ILE A 95 29.97 -30.04 -42.86
C ILE A 95 28.55 -29.47 -42.97
N VAL A 96 28.07 -29.14 -44.17
CA VAL A 96 26.69 -28.67 -44.39
C VAL A 96 25.68 -29.72 -43.94
N ASP A 97 25.86 -30.98 -44.34
CA ASP A 97 25.00 -32.10 -43.93
C ASP A 97 24.98 -32.25 -42.41
N ALA A 98 26.14 -32.17 -41.74
CA ALA A 98 26.23 -32.20 -40.28
C ALA A 98 25.44 -31.06 -39.61
N ARG A 99 25.40 -29.87 -40.21
CA ARG A 99 24.60 -28.74 -39.69
C ARG A 99 23.10 -28.91 -39.98
N LEU A 100 22.72 -29.53 -41.09
CA LEU A 100 21.32 -29.89 -41.36
C LEU A 100 20.80 -30.95 -40.38
N PHE A 101 21.64 -31.90 -39.95
CA PHE A 101 21.28 -32.86 -38.90
C PHE A 101 21.14 -32.18 -37.53
N LEU A 102 22.01 -31.24 -37.19
CA LEU A 102 21.86 -30.42 -35.98
C LEU A 102 20.57 -29.58 -36.02
N ASP A 103 20.24 -29.01 -37.17
CA ASP A 103 18.99 -28.28 -37.37
C ASP A 103 17.74 -29.19 -37.20
N GLN A 104 17.80 -30.44 -37.66
CA GLN A 104 16.76 -31.44 -37.40
C GLN A 104 16.64 -31.75 -35.90
N GLU A 105 17.78 -31.86 -35.19
CA GLU A 105 17.79 -32.04 -33.74
C GLU A 105 17.14 -30.84 -33.02
N LEU A 106 17.44 -29.62 -33.47
CA LEU A 106 16.85 -28.39 -32.94
C LEU A 106 15.34 -28.36 -33.16
N LEU A 107 14.86 -28.67 -34.37
CA LEU A 107 13.44 -28.77 -34.68
C LEU A 107 12.73 -29.80 -33.78
N ASN A 108 13.31 -31.00 -33.65
CA ASN A 108 12.76 -32.07 -32.81
C ASN A 108 12.74 -31.70 -31.31
N ALA A 109 13.66 -30.85 -30.85
CA ALA A 109 13.66 -30.33 -29.49
C ALA A 109 12.68 -29.16 -29.30
N ALA A 110 12.51 -28.32 -30.31
CA ALA A 110 11.64 -27.13 -30.27
C ALA A 110 10.15 -27.49 -30.36
N VAL A 111 9.78 -28.51 -31.14
CA VAL A 111 8.38 -28.93 -31.31
C VAL A 111 7.69 -29.31 -29.98
N PRO A 112 8.28 -30.14 -29.10
CA PRO A 112 7.72 -30.41 -27.78
C PRO A 112 7.58 -29.15 -26.90
N VAL A 113 8.50 -28.19 -27.01
CA VAL A 113 8.39 -26.91 -26.28
C VAL A 113 7.21 -26.11 -26.80
N MET A 114 7.04 -26.05 -28.11
CA MET A 114 5.91 -25.39 -28.75
C MET A 114 4.58 -26.03 -28.33
N TYR A 115 4.48 -27.36 -28.31
CA TYR A 115 3.29 -28.05 -27.81
C TYR A 115 3.03 -27.80 -26.32
N SER A 116 4.06 -27.79 -25.48
CA SER A 116 3.89 -27.42 -24.07
C SER A 116 3.39 -25.99 -23.89
N ILE A 117 3.83 -25.05 -24.73
CA ILE A 117 3.32 -23.68 -24.73
C ILE A 117 1.86 -23.64 -25.17
N PHE A 118 1.49 -24.35 -26.24
CA PHE A 118 0.10 -24.43 -26.71
C PHE A 118 -0.84 -25.16 -25.74
N ALA A 119 -0.33 -26.18 -25.03
CA ALA A 119 -1.06 -26.94 -24.01
C ALA A 119 -1.02 -26.29 -22.62
N GLN A 120 -0.34 -25.15 -22.47
CA GLN A 120 -0.18 -24.42 -21.20
C GLN A 120 0.42 -25.26 -20.06
N GLU A 121 1.35 -26.17 -20.38
CA GLU A 121 2.02 -27.02 -19.39
C GLU A 121 3.00 -26.17 -18.53
N THR A 122 2.78 -26.10 -17.22
CA THR A 122 3.68 -25.40 -16.27
C THR A 122 4.51 -26.36 -15.43
N THR A 123 4.67 -27.61 -15.86
CA THR A 123 5.35 -28.66 -15.08
C THR A 123 6.88 -28.52 -15.14
N PRO A 124 7.62 -29.10 -14.17
CA PRO A 124 9.07 -29.24 -14.26
C PRO A 124 9.55 -29.93 -15.55
N GLU A 125 8.77 -30.87 -16.12
CA GLU A 125 9.11 -31.49 -17.40
C GLU A 125 9.07 -30.48 -18.56
N ALA A 126 8.13 -29.52 -18.53
CA ALA A 126 8.06 -28.45 -19.53
C ALA A 126 9.30 -27.52 -19.45
N ALA A 127 9.83 -27.28 -18.26
CA ALA A 127 11.08 -26.54 -18.08
C ALA A 127 12.29 -27.33 -18.64
N GLN A 128 12.36 -28.64 -18.41
CA GLN A 128 13.44 -29.49 -18.92
C GLN A 128 13.49 -29.55 -20.47
N LYS A 129 12.32 -29.50 -21.14
CA LYS A 129 12.25 -29.41 -22.61
C LYS A 129 12.98 -28.17 -23.15
N LYS A 130 12.89 -27.01 -22.45
CA LYS A 130 13.58 -25.77 -22.82
C LYS A 130 15.11 -25.86 -22.67
N GLU A 131 15.60 -26.57 -21.65
CA GLU A 131 17.04 -26.76 -21.45
C GLU A 131 17.70 -27.51 -22.62
N LYS A 132 17.00 -28.50 -23.18
CA LYS A 132 17.49 -29.25 -24.36
C LYS A 132 17.71 -28.33 -25.57
N VAL A 133 16.78 -27.41 -25.82
CA VAL A 133 16.91 -26.39 -26.88
C VAL A 133 18.13 -25.51 -26.63
N TYR A 134 18.30 -25.01 -25.41
CA TYR A 134 19.46 -24.16 -25.09
C TYR A 134 20.81 -24.90 -25.16
N LYS A 135 20.85 -26.19 -24.86
CA LYS A 135 22.07 -27.00 -25.05
C LYS A 135 22.47 -27.07 -26.53
N ILE A 136 21.51 -27.30 -27.41
CA ILE A 136 21.75 -27.34 -28.87
C ILE A 136 22.22 -25.97 -29.37
N LEU A 137 21.58 -24.88 -28.93
CA LEU A 137 21.99 -23.51 -29.28
C LEU A 137 23.39 -23.17 -28.74
N GLY A 138 23.78 -23.67 -27.56
CA GLY A 138 25.14 -23.51 -27.04
C GLY A 138 26.20 -24.18 -27.92
N ASN A 139 25.93 -25.39 -28.40
CA ASN A 139 26.80 -26.09 -29.34
C ASN A 139 26.90 -25.33 -30.67
N LEU A 140 25.76 -24.87 -31.20
CA LEU A 140 25.72 -24.08 -32.43
C LEU A 140 26.51 -22.77 -32.30
N ASN A 141 26.35 -22.06 -31.19
CA ASN A 141 27.09 -20.84 -30.90
C ASN A 141 28.61 -21.08 -30.90
N THR A 142 29.04 -22.22 -30.37
CA THR A 142 30.47 -22.62 -30.36
C THR A 142 30.95 -22.94 -31.77
N PHE A 143 30.15 -23.65 -32.58
CA PHE A 143 30.52 -23.96 -33.97
C PHE A 143 30.66 -22.72 -34.87
N MET A 144 30.00 -21.62 -34.52
CA MET A 144 30.10 -20.34 -35.24
C MET A 144 31.32 -19.51 -34.82
N GLU A 145 32.11 -19.93 -33.82
CA GLU A 145 33.31 -19.18 -33.42
C GLU A 145 34.32 -19.10 -34.59
N GLY A 146 34.66 -17.87 -34.97
CA GLY A 146 35.60 -17.61 -36.07
C GLY A 146 35.05 -17.87 -37.48
N GLN A 147 33.74 -18.14 -37.62
CA GLN A 147 33.09 -18.39 -38.91
C GLN A 147 32.00 -17.35 -39.20
N LYS A 148 31.80 -17.04 -40.49
CA LYS A 148 30.77 -16.06 -40.91
C LYS A 148 29.35 -16.66 -40.94
N TYR A 149 29.25 -17.95 -41.24
CA TYR A 149 28.04 -18.75 -41.44
C TYR A 149 28.18 -20.10 -40.73
N VAL A 150 27.09 -20.86 -40.61
CA VAL A 150 27.04 -22.06 -39.73
C VAL A 150 27.94 -23.21 -40.18
N ALA A 151 28.28 -23.23 -41.47
CA ALA A 151 29.10 -24.25 -42.12
C ALA A 151 30.41 -23.69 -42.71
N GLY A 152 30.79 -22.45 -42.36
CA GLY A 152 32.03 -21.82 -42.82
C GLY A 152 31.87 -20.34 -43.16
N ASN A 153 32.49 -19.92 -44.27
CA ASN A 153 32.52 -18.50 -44.68
C ASN A 153 31.57 -18.16 -45.85
N GLU A 154 30.85 -19.15 -46.36
CA GLU A 154 29.86 -19.01 -47.43
C GLU A 154 28.47 -19.36 -46.89
N LEU A 155 27.42 -18.70 -47.41
CA LEU A 155 26.03 -19.00 -47.08
C LEU A 155 25.65 -20.38 -47.64
N THR A 156 24.99 -21.21 -46.82
CA THR A 156 24.58 -22.58 -47.17
C THR A 156 23.11 -22.85 -46.87
N ILE A 157 22.55 -23.94 -47.38
CA ILE A 157 21.19 -24.39 -47.00
C ILE A 157 21.06 -24.69 -45.50
N ALA A 158 22.17 -24.95 -44.80
CA ALA A 158 22.15 -25.10 -43.35
C ALA A 158 21.86 -23.77 -42.63
N ASP A 159 22.34 -22.63 -43.17
CA ASP A 159 22.00 -21.32 -42.63
C ASP A 159 20.51 -21.02 -42.84
N LEU A 160 19.97 -21.34 -44.01
CA LEU A 160 18.55 -21.15 -44.32
C LEU A 160 17.66 -22.00 -43.40
N ALA A 161 18.07 -23.23 -43.11
CA ALA A 161 17.34 -24.15 -42.24
C ALA A 161 17.30 -23.64 -40.79
N LEU A 162 18.47 -23.27 -40.27
CA LEU A 162 18.59 -22.73 -38.92
C LEU A 162 17.91 -21.37 -38.78
N LEU A 163 17.89 -20.54 -39.83
CA LEU A 163 17.19 -19.26 -39.82
C LEU A 163 15.69 -19.46 -39.58
N ALA A 164 15.07 -20.39 -40.31
CA ALA A 164 13.65 -20.69 -40.17
C ALA A 164 13.29 -21.19 -38.75
N ASN A 165 14.13 -22.06 -38.17
CA ASN A 165 13.93 -22.59 -36.82
C ASN A 165 14.20 -21.56 -35.72
N ILE A 166 15.29 -20.79 -35.81
CA ILE A 166 15.65 -19.78 -34.82
C ILE A 166 14.66 -18.62 -34.82
N ALA A 167 14.14 -18.21 -36.00
CA ALA A 167 13.06 -17.22 -36.08
C ALA A 167 11.82 -17.67 -35.27
N THR A 168 11.47 -18.96 -35.33
CA THR A 168 10.38 -19.53 -34.52
C THR A 168 10.69 -19.49 -33.03
N LEU A 169 11.93 -19.76 -32.63
CA LEU A 169 12.34 -19.72 -31.23
C LEU A 169 12.22 -18.31 -30.64
N TYR A 170 12.57 -17.27 -31.40
CA TYR A 170 12.34 -15.89 -30.99
C TYR A 170 10.86 -15.61 -30.71
N GLN A 171 9.96 -16.06 -31.60
CA GLN A 171 8.52 -15.83 -31.45
C GLN A 171 7.90 -16.52 -30.24
N ILE A 172 8.34 -17.74 -29.93
CA ILE A 172 7.85 -18.47 -28.75
C ILE A 172 8.54 -18.01 -27.44
N GLY A 173 9.24 -16.87 -27.47
CA GLY A 173 9.84 -16.22 -26.31
C GLY A 173 11.13 -16.86 -25.80
N ALA A 174 11.85 -17.63 -26.63
CA ALA A 174 13.15 -18.16 -26.23
C ALA A 174 14.21 -17.04 -26.23
N ASN A 175 15.01 -16.96 -25.16
CA ASN A 175 16.11 -15.99 -25.08
C ASN A 175 17.33 -16.50 -25.88
N VAL A 176 17.24 -16.39 -27.21
CA VAL A 176 18.33 -16.74 -28.14
C VAL A 176 19.46 -15.70 -28.10
N ASN A 177 19.14 -14.44 -27.77
CA ASN A 177 20.10 -13.33 -27.74
C ASN A 177 21.26 -13.52 -26.75
N LYS A 178 21.14 -14.42 -25.78
CA LYS A 178 22.26 -14.80 -24.90
C LYS A 178 23.43 -15.47 -25.65
N PHE A 179 23.20 -15.99 -26.85
CA PHE A 179 24.21 -16.61 -27.70
C PHE A 179 24.74 -15.60 -28.71
N LYS A 180 25.81 -14.89 -28.34
CA LYS A 180 26.37 -13.75 -29.09
C LYS A 180 26.66 -14.05 -30.58
N ASN A 181 27.16 -15.24 -30.90
CA ASN A 181 27.52 -15.59 -32.27
C ASN A 181 26.26 -15.84 -33.10
N ILE A 182 25.25 -16.47 -32.51
CA ILE A 182 23.94 -16.67 -33.14
C ILE A 182 23.26 -15.32 -33.38
N ALA A 183 23.25 -14.42 -32.39
CA ALA A 183 22.65 -13.09 -32.55
C ALA A 183 23.32 -12.28 -33.68
N ALA A 184 24.66 -12.30 -33.76
CA ALA A 184 25.40 -11.63 -34.82
C ALA A 184 25.17 -12.27 -36.20
N TRP A 185 25.08 -13.60 -36.26
CA TRP A 185 24.74 -14.35 -37.47
C TRP A 185 23.31 -14.06 -37.94
N TYR A 186 22.33 -14.07 -37.03
CA TYR A 186 20.92 -13.82 -37.34
C TYR A 186 20.73 -12.44 -37.97
N LYS A 187 21.30 -11.39 -37.35
CA LYS A 187 21.31 -10.03 -37.89
C LYS A 187 21.93 -9.95 -39.29
N ARG A 188 22.98 -10.72 -39.55
CA ARG A 188 23.63 -10.74 -40.88
C ARG A 188 22.70 -11.27 -41.97
N LEU A 189 21.80 -12.19 -41.63
CA LEU A 189 20.89 -12.81 -42.59
C LEU A 189 19.72 -11.91 -43.00
N GLU A 190 19.50 -10.76 -42.37
CA GLU A 190 18.44 -9.79 -42.73
C GLU A 190 18.46 -9.36 -44.21
N THR A 191 19.61 -9.51 -44.87
CA THR A 191 19.85 -9.10 -46.25
C THR A 191 19.62 -10.19 -47.29
N ILE A 192 19.33 -11.44 -46.89
CA ILE A 192 19.18 -12.54 -47.85
C ILE A 192 17.80 -12.52 -48.54
N PRO A 193 17.70 -12.98 -49.80
CA PRO A 193 16.42 -13.19 -50.46
C PRO A 193 15.48 -14.09 -49.65
N GLY A 194 14.22 -13.67 -49.52
CA GLY A 194 13.20 -14.39 -48.76
C GLY A 194 13.28 -14.23 -47.24
N TYR A 195 14.19 -13.40 -46.70
CA TYR A 195 14.23 -13.13 -45.25
C TYR A 195 12.91 -12.53 -44.74
N GLN A 196 12.40 -11.51 -45.42
CA GLN A 196 11.12 -10.88 -45.05
C GLN A 196 9.93 -11.83 -45.26
N GLU A 197 9.93 -12.64 -46.32
CA GLU A 197 8.90 -13.67 -46.54
C GLU A 197 8.90 -14.73 -45.43
N ASN A 198 10.09 -15.12 -44.96
CA ASN A 198 10.25 -15.97 -43.79
C ASN A 198 9.68 -15.31 -42.52
N LEU A 199 9.42 -14.00 -42.54
CA LEU A 199 8.78 -13.22 -41.50
C LEU A 199 7.38 -12.67 -41.88
N GLU A 200 6.79 -12.95 -43.05
CA GLU A 200 5.65 -12.14 -43.56
C GLU A 200 4.30 -12.42 -42.90
N ASP A 201 4.12 -13.56 -42.22
CA ASP A 201 3.02 -13.76 -41.25
C ASP A 201 3.51 -13.56 -39.80
N MET A 202 4.62 -12.83 -39.65
CA MET A 202 5.43 -12.68 -38.43
C MET A 202 5.94 -11.24 -38.24
N ALA A 203 5.45 -10.25 -39.01
CA ALA A 203 5.76 -8.84 -38.76
C ALA A 203 5.17 -8.44 -37.39
N PRO A 204 5.87 -7.63 -36.58
CA PRO A 204 5.32 -7.17 -35.32
C PRO A 204 4.03 -6.39 -35.61
N ILE A 205 3.02 -6.60 -34.77
CA ILE A 205 1.76 -5.85 -34.89
C ILE A 205 2.11 -4.36 -34.83
N LYS A 206 1.64 -3.59 -35.80
CA LYS A 206 1.76 -2.13 -35.73
C LYS A 206 0.66 -1.61 -34.82
N PHE A 207 1.04 -0.90 -33.77
CA PHE A 207 0.14 -0.34 -32.78
C PHE A 207 0.21 1.19 -32.84
N TYR A 208 -0.82 1.79 -33.44
CA TYR A 208 -0.98 3.23 -33.55
C TYR A 208 -1.67 3.77 -32.30
N HIS A 209 -0.97 4.60 -31.53
CA HIS A 209 -1.43 5.01 -30.21
C HIS A 209 -0.96 6.42 -29.84
N PHE A 210 -1.53 6.96 -28.75
CA PHE A 210 -1.01 8.16 -28.10
C PHE A 210 -1.15 8.00 -26.59
N ASN A 211 -0.07 8.23 -25.83
CA ASN A 211 0.00 7.79 -24.45
C ASN A 211 -1.04 8.49 -23.54
N ILE A 212 -1.37 9.75 -23.82
CA ILE A 212 -2.38 10.50 -23.06
C ILE A 212 -3.78 9.88 -23.13
N SER A 213 -4.08 9.16 -24.22
CA SER A 213 -5.39 8.59 -24.50
C SER A 213 -5.66 7.35 -23.63
N PRO A 214 -6.64 7.40 -22.69
CA PRO A 214 -7.02 6.22 -21.90
C PRO A 214 -7.42 5.00 -22.76
N PRO A 215 -8.19 5.16 -23.87
CA PRO A 215 -8.41 4.06 -24.81
C PRO A 215 -7.11 3.41 -25.31
N SER A 216 -6.07 4.20 -25.58
CA SER A 216 -4.78 3.67 -26.07
C SER A 216 -4.01 2.92 -25.00
N ARG A 217 -4.12 3.32 -23.74
CA ARG A 217 -3.42 2.66 -22.63
C ARG A 217 -3.97 1.27 -22.32
N LEU A 218 -5.23 0.96 -22.63
CA LEU A 218 -5.77 -0.41 -22.47
C LEU A 218 -5.04 -1.45 -23.36
N PRO A 219 -4.96 -1.32 -24.70
CA PRO A 219 -4.16 -2.24 -25.51
C PRO A 219 -2.68 -2.22 -25.14
N MET A 220 -2.11 -1.06 -24.78
CA MET A 220 -0.71 -1.01 -24.31
C MET A 220 -0.50 -1.88 -23.07
N LEU A 221 -1.33 -1.73 -22.03
CA LEU A 221 -1.30 -2.58 -20.85
C LEU A 221 -1.47 -4.06 -21.21
N THR A 222 -2.36 -4.38 -22.16
CA THR A 222 -2.57 -5.75 -22.65
C THR A 222 -1.31 -6.30 -23.31
N ILE A 223 -0.67 -5.53 -24.20
CA ILE A 223 0.59 -5.85 -24.87
C ILE A 223 1.70 -6.13 -23.84
N ARG A 224 1.83 -5.28 -22.82
CA ARG A 224 2.84 -5.46 -21.75
C ARG A 224 2.56 -6.71 -20.90
N ASN A 225 1.31 -6.97 -20.53
CA ASN A 225 0.94 -8.13 -19.72
C ASN A 225 1.07 -9.46 -20.49
N LEU A 226 0.97 -9.43 -21.82
CA LEU A 226 1.22 -10.58 -22.69
C LEU A 226 2.68 -10.69 -23.16
N ASN A 227 3.51 -9.68 -22.88
CA ASN A 227 4.89 -9.56 -23.36
C ASN A 227 4.98 -9.71 -24.90
N LEU A 228 4.08 -9.05 -25.63
CA LEU A 228 4.06 -9.06 -27.09
C LEU A 228 5.11 -8.10 -27.66
N ASP A 229 5.79 -8.53 -28.71
CA ASP A 229 6.63 -7.68 -29.54
C ASP A 229 5.77 -6.97 -30.58
N VAL A 230 5.71 -5.65 -30.52
CA VAL A 230 4.85 -4.80 -31.35
C VAL A 230 5.63 -3.57 -31.82
N GLU A 231 5.34 -3.11 -33.04
CA GLU A 231 5.85 -1.85 -33.54
C GLU A 231 4.95 -0.72 -33.04
N ILE A 232 5.47 0.12 -32.15
CA ILE A 232 4.72 1.22 -31.54
C ILE A 232 4.84 2.47 -32.42
N ILE A 233 3.71 2.97 -32.90
CA ILE A 233 3.63 4.16 -33.76
C ILE A 233 2.82 5.23 -33.03
N VAL A 234 3.45 6.39 -32.77
CA VAL A 234 2.80 7.50 -32.06
C VAL A 234 2.02 8.36 -33.07
N ILE A 235 0.75 8.61 -32.79
CA ILE A 235 -0.13 9.52 -33.54
C ILE A 235 -0.60 10.63 -32.59
N ASP A 236 0.01 11.80 -32.66
CA ASP A 236 -0.26 12.92 -31.76
C ASP A 236 -1.65 13.53 -32.07
N THR A 237 -2.62 13.23 -31.19
CA THR A 237 -4.00 13.72 -31.38
C THR A 237 -4.17 15.20 -31.12
N MET A 238 -3.23 15.82 -30.40
CA MET A 238 -3.24 17.26 -30.13
C MET A 238 -2.83 18.03 -31.39
N LYS A 239 -1.92 17.46 -32.19
CA LYS A 239 -1.53 17.96 -33.52
C LYS A 239 -2.46 17.53 -34.65
N LYS A 240 -3.52 16.77 -34.34
CA LYS A 240 -4.47 16.22 -35.32
C LYS A 240 -3.84 15.27 -36.35
N GLU A 241 -2.76 14.56 -36.00
CA GLU A 241 -2.07 13.63 -36.92
C GLU A 241 -2.97 12.47 -37.39
N GLN A 242 -3.97 12.09 -36.58
CA GLN A 242 -5.01 11.13 -36.93
C GLN A 242 -5.92 11.58 -38.09
N MET A 243 -5.86 12.86 -38.47
CA MET A 243 -6.58 13.42 -39.61
C MET A 243 -5.73 13.46 -40.89
N SER A 244 -4.48 12.97 -40.83
CA SER A 244 -3.62 12.92 -42.01
C SER A 244 -4.17 11.97 -43.08
N PRO A 245 -4.04 12.29 -44.39
CA PRO A 245 -4.44 11.39 -45.46
C PRO A 245 -3.80 10.00 -45.37
N GLU A 246 -2.60 9.92 -44.80
CA GLU A 246 -1.86 8.68 -44.56
C GLU A 246 -2.55 7.81 -43.51
N PHE A 247 -2.93 8.37 -42.35
CA PHE A 247 -3.59 7.61 -41.28
C PHE A 247 -5.06 7.30 -41.61
N MET A 248 -5.78 8.21 -42.28
CA MET A 248 -7.18 7.97 -42.66
C MET A 248 -7.35 6.81 -43.64
N LYS A 249 -6.32 6.45 -44.41
CA LYS A 249 -6.30 5.23 -45.23
C LYS A 249 -6.24 3.95 -44.40
N ILE A 250 -5.66 4.02 -43.21
CA ILE A 250 -5.53 2.91 -42.27
C ILE A 250 -6.83 2.80 -41.46
N ASN A 251 -7.24 3.89 -40.81
CA ASN A 251 -8.47 3.96 -40.04
C ASN A 251 -9.39 5.10 -40.54
N PRO A 252 -10.47 4.79 -41.28
CA PRO A 252 -11.39 5.82 -41.79
C PRO A 252 -12.16 6.54 -40.67
N GLN A 253 -12.28 5.93 -39.49
CA GLN A 253 -12.85 6.54 -38.30
C GLN A 253 -11.89 7.52 -37.61
N HIS A 254 -10.65 7.66 -38.11
CA HIS A 254 -9.65 8.65 -37.65
C HIS A 254 -9.46 8.63 -36.12
N THR A 255 -9.53 7.45 -35.52
CA THR A 255 -9.41 7.22 -34.08
C THR A 255 -8.16 6.42 -33.73
N ILE A 256 -7.71 6.60 -32.49
CA ILE A 256 -6.72 5.75 -31.85
C ILE A 256 -7.32 5.18 -30.55
N PRO A 257 -6.89 3.98 -30.11
CA PRO A 257 -5.89 3.13 -30.72
C PRO A 257 -6.36 2.44 -32.01
N THR A 258 -5.40 2.09 -32.88
CA THR A 258 -5.59 1.22 -34.06
C THR A 258 -4.45 0.20 -34.10
N ILE A 259 -4.72 -1.04 -34.50
CA ILE A 259 -3.68 -2.01 -34.85
C ILE A 259 -3.73 -2.39 -36.32
N ASP A 260 -2.59 -2.81 -36.86
CA ASP A 260 -2.45 -3.54 -38.11
C ASP A 260 -1.65 -4.82 -37.83
N ASP A 261 -2.35 -5.96 -37.78
CA ASP A 261 -1.77 -7.30 -37.67
C ASP A 261 -1.73 -7.93 -39.06
N ASN A 262 -0.65 -7.68 -39.80
CA ASN A 262 -0.41 -8.24 -41.14
C ASN A 262 -1.57 -7.99 -42.13
N GLY A 263 -2.04 -6.74 -42.19
CA GLY A 263 -3.15 -6.32 -43.05
C GLY A 263 -4.53 -6.50 -42.42
N PHE A 264 -4.64 -7.18 -41.26
CA PHE A 264 -5.85 -7.14 -40.44
C PHE A 264 -5.84 -5.86 -39.59
N ILE A 265 -6.62 -4.87 -40.03
CA ILE A 265 -6.74 -3.59 -39.34
C ILE A 265 -7.93 -3.63 -38.38
N LEU A 266 -7.69 -3.27 -37.12
CA LEU A 266 -8.73 -3.19 -36.09
C LEU A 266 -8.55 -1.91 -35.26
N TRP A 267 -9.64 -1.16 -35.10
CA TRP A 267 -9.76 -0.05 -34.14
C TRP A 267 -10.85 -0.39 -33.12
N GLU A 268 -10.95 0.41 -32.05
CA GLU A 268 -11.67 0.15 -30.79
C GLU A 268 -10.83 -0.60 -29.75
N SER A 269 -10.47 0.11 -28.66
CA SER A 269 -9.51 -0.37 -27.65
C SER A 269 -9.88 -1.69 -27.00
N ARG A 270 -11.17 -1.90 -26.69
CA ARG A 270 -11.67 -3.12 -26.05
C ARG A 270 -11.68 -4.32 -27.01
N ALA A 271 -11.98 -4.07 -28.29
CA ALA A 271 -11.92 -5.08 -29.34
C ALA A 271 -10.45 -5.47 -29.64
N ILE A 272 -9.55 -4.49 -29.68
CA ILE A 272 -8.11 -4.73 -29.81
C ILE A 272 -7.61 -5.58 -28.63
N ALA A 273 -7.92 -5.21 -27.39
CA ALA A 273 -7.47 -5.96 -26.22
C ALA A 273 -7.99 -7.41 -26.21
N SER A 274 -9.28 -7.63 -26.51
CA SER A 274 -9.84 -8.98 -26.58
C SER A 274 -9.29 -9.79 -27.76
N TYR A 275 -9.03 -9.15 -28.91
CA TYR A 275 -8.36 -9.74 -30.06
C TYR A 275 -6.94 -10.17 -29.72
N LEU A 276 -6.11 -9.28 -29.15
CA LEU A 276 -4.72 -9.58 -28.81
C LEU A 276 -4.62 -10.77 -27.86
N VAL A 277 -5.47 -10.83 -26.83
CA VAL A 277 -5.50 -11.99 -25.93
C VAL A 277 -5.97 -13.24 -26.66
N SER A 278 -7.06 -13.18 -27.43
CA SER A 278 -7.62 -14.36 -28.10
C SER A 278 -6.71 -14.91 -29.18
N ALA A 279 -6.04 -14.04 -29.94
CA ALA A 279 -5.18 -14.40 -31.06
C ALA A 279 -3.77 -14.82 -30.62
N LYS A 280 -3.19 -14.15 -29.62
CA LYS A 280 -1.78 -14.34 -29.24
C LYS A 280 -1.60 -15.10 -27.93
N ALA A 281 -2.63 -15.20 -27.09
CA ALA A 281 -2.59 -15.92 -25.81
C ALA A 281 -3.91 -16.66 -25.51
N PRO A 282 -4.35 -17.58 -26.39
CA PRO A 282 -5.62 -18.29 -26.23
C PRO A 282 -5.65 -19.06 -24.89
N GLY A 283 -6.72 -18.83 -24.12
CA GLY A 283 -6.91 -19.44 -22.80
C GLY A 283 -6.24 -18.68 -21.63
N SER A 284 -5.60 -17.53 -21.90
CA SER A 284 -5.14 -16.63 -20.85
C SER A 284 -6.28 -16.20 -19.91
N SER A 285 -5.98 -16.07 -18.62
CA SER A 285 -6.92 -15.51 -17.64
C SER A 285 -7.30 -14.07 -17.96
N LEU A 286 -6.50 -13.36 -18.75
CA LEU A 286 -6.81 -12.00 -19.19
C LEU A 286 -8.12 -11.92 -19.97
N TYR A 287 -8.46 -12.96 -20.75
CA TYR A 287 -9.73 -13.07 -21.46
C TYR A 287 -10.17 -14.56 -21.52
N PRO A 288 -10.83 -15.05 -20.46
CA PRO A 288 -11.01 -16.50 -20.23
C PRO A 288 -11.89 -17.15 -21.32
N SER A 289 -11.64 -18.41 -21.64
CA SER A 289 -12.47 -19.17 -22.60
C SER A 289 -13.76 -19.72 -21.99
N ASP A 290 -13.85 -19.81 -20.66
CA ASP A 290 -15.11 -20.16 -19.99
C ASP A 290 -16.16 -19.08 -20.26
N ILE A 291 -17.30 -19.50 -20.83
CA ILE A 291 -18.31 -18.56 -21.33
C ILE A 291 -18.94 -17.71 -20.22
N LYS A 292 -19.06 -18.24 -19.00
CA LYS A 292 -19.65 -17.52 -17.87
C LYS A 292 -18.66 -16.49 -17.31
N LYS A 293 -17.39 -16.88 -17.13
CA LYS A 293 -16.33 -15.93 -16.75
C LYS A 293 -16.14 -14.84 -17.80
N ARG A 294 -16.13 -15.21 -19.09
CA ARG A 294 -16.02 -14.26 -20.22
C ARG A 294 -17.18 -13.26 -20.22
N ALA A 295 -18.42 -13.72 -20.04
CA ALA A 295 -19.57 -12.84 -19.98
C ALA A 295 -19.48 -11.80 -18.84
N ILE A 296 -18.88 -12.16 -17.69
CA ILE A 296 -18.61 -11.20 -16.60
C ILE A 296 -17.55 -10.19 -17.03
N VAL A 297 -16.46 -10.62 -17.66
CA VAL A 297 -15.42 -9.71 -18.20
C VAL A 297 -16.02 -8.74 -19.22
N ASP A 298 -16.79 -9.25 -20.17
CA ASP A 298 -17.46 -8.44 -21.19
C ASP A 298 -18.41 -7.41 -20.55
N ALA A 299 -19.21 -7.82 -19.56
CA ALA A 299 -20.07 -6.90 -18.81
C ALA A 299 -19.29 -5.78 -18.12
N ARG A 300 -18.08 -6.07 -17.61
CA ARG A 300 -17.19 -5.05 -17.02
C ARG A 300 -16.55 -4.14 -18.07
N LEU A 301 -16.21 -4.66 -19.25
CA LEU A 301 -15.73 -3.84 -20.37
C LEU A 301 -16.81 -2.87 -20.87
N PHE A 302 -18.07 -3.27 -20.91
CA PHE A 302 -19.20 -2.37 -21.22
C PHE A 302 -19.39 -1.31 -20.14
N LEU A 303 -19.27 -1.66 -18.86
CA LEU A 303 -19.31 -0.68 -17.76
C LEU A 303 -18.15 0.33 -17.85
N ASP A 304 -16.95 -0.14 -18.22
CA ASP A 304 -15.79 0.73 -18.45
C ASP A 304 -16.01 1.69 -19.64
N GLN A 305 -16.71 1.24 -20.70
CA GLN A 305 -17.14 2.12 -21.81
C GLN A 305 -18.09 3.22 -21.32
N GLU A 306 -19.03 2.88 -20.43
CA GLU A 306 -19.90 3.88 -19.80
C GLU A 306 -19.11 4.88 -18.96
N MET A 307 -18.10 4.42 -18.21
CA MET A 307 -17.22 5.29 -17.41
C MET A 307 -16.45 6.26 -18.30
N GLN A 308 -15.88 5.77 -19.41
CA GLN A 308 -15.19 6.60 -20.39
C GLN A 308 -16.11 7.67 -20.98
N ASN A 309 -17.34 7.29 -21.35
CA ASN A 309 -18.34 8.23 -21.86
C ASN A 309 -18.79 9.26 -20.80
N ALA A 310 -18.76 8.90 -19.51
CA ALA A 310 -19.03 9.81 -18.41
C ALA A 310 -17.83 10.71 -18.05
N THR A 311 -16.61 10.27 -18.35
CA THR A 311 -15.37 11.02 -18.07
C THR A 311 -15.16 12.17 -19.06
N LEU A 312 -15.52 11.96 -20.34
CA LEU A 312 -15.30 12.97 -21.40
C LEU A 312 -15.98 14.33 -21.10
N PRO A 313 -17.27 14.39 -20.70
CA PRO A 313 -17.92 15.65 -20.33
C PRO A 313 -17.27 16.33 -19.12
N VAL A 314 -16.76 15.56 -18.15
CA VAL A 314 -16.05 16.09 -16.97
C VAL A 314 -14.74 16.74 -17.41
N MET A 315 -13.96 16.07 -18.26
CA MET A 315 -12.74 16.66 -18.81
C MET A 315 -13.03 17.92 -19.63
N HIS A 316 -14.07 17.91 -20.49
CA HIS A 316 -14.48 19.11 -21.23
C HIS A 316 -14.88 20.26 -20.29
N ALA A 317 -15.56 19.97 -19.18
CA ALA A 317 -15.93 21.00 -18.21
C ALA A 317 -14.70 21.60 -17.52
N ILE A 318 -13.67 20.79 -17.24
CA ILE A 318 -12.38 21.26 -16.72
C ILE A 318 -11.68 22.15 -17.76
N TYR A 319 -11.51 21.67 -18.99
CA TYR A 319 -10.81 22.41 -20.05
C TYR A 319 -11.50 23.73 -20.40
N ASN A 320 -12.83 23.76 -20.42
CA ASN A 320 -13.61 24.95 -20.73
C ASN A 320 -13.93 25.83 -19.51
N GLN A 321 -13.45 25.46 -18.31
CA GLN A 321 -13.69 26.17 -17.06
C GLN A 321 -15.18 26.44 -16.81
N GLU A 322 -16.02 25.42 -17.02
CA GLU A 322 -17.46 25.56 -16.88
C GLU A 322 -17.88 25.89 -15.43
N PRO A 323 -19.04 26.54 -15.23
CA PRO A 323 -19.56 26.84 -13.90
C PRO A 323 -19.63 25.61 -12.99
N LYS A 324 -19.41 25.83 -11.69
CA LYS A 324 -19.28 24.76 -10.68
C LYS A 324 -20.49 23.82 -10.63
N ASP A 325 -21.70 24.35 -10.74
CA ASP A 325 -22.95 23.59 -10.77
C ASP A 325 -23.04 22.68 -12.00
N VAL A 326 -22.65 23.18 -13.17
CA VAL A 326 -22.57 22.39 -14.41
C VAL A 326 -21.53 21.30 -14.28
N PHE A 327 -20.34 21.62 -13.76
CA PHE A 327 -19.28 20.64 -13.48
C PHE A 327 -19.78 19.54 -12.55
N ILE A 328 -20.40 19.90 -11.41
CA ILE A 328 -20.94 18.93 -10.44
C ILE A 328 -21.94 17.99 -11.10
N SER A 329 -22.91 18.51 -11.86
CA SER A 329 -23.93 17.68 -12.54
C SER A 329 -23.32 16.63 -13.47
N LYS A 330 -22.23 16.97 -14.17
CA LYS A 330 -21.51 16.04 -15.07
C LYS A 330 -20.75 14.96 -14.28
N THR A 331 -20.32 15.24 -13.06
CA THR A 331 -19.62 14.27 -12.20
C THR A 331 -20.54 13.23 -11.56
N GLU A 332 -21.84 13.52 -11.37
CA GLU A 332 -22.77 12.61 -10.68
C GLU A 332 -22.83 11.23 -11.35
N LYS A 333 -22.93 11.19 -12.69
CA LYS A 333 -22.94 9.93 -13.46
C LYS A 333 -21.64 9.14 -13.28
N LEU A 334 -20.51 9.83 -13.29
CA LEU A 334 -19.20 9.20 -13.10
C LEU A 334 -19.07 8.59 -11.71
N TYR A 335 -19.44 9.32 -10.66
CA TYR A 335 -19.40 8.82 -9.29
C TYR A 335 -20.37 7.65 -9.08
N LYS A 336 -21.54 7.64 -9.75
CA LYS A 336 -22.45 6.49 -9.71
C LYS A 336 -21.82 5.23 -10.32
N ILE A 337 -21.07 5.37 -11.40
CA ILE A 337 -20.36 4.24 -12.02
C ILE A 337 -19.26 3.73 -11.08
N LEU A 338 -18.51 4.62 -10.43
CA LEU A 338 -17.50 4.24 -9.42
C LEU A 338 -18.12 3.55 -8.19
N GLU A 339 -19.29 3.99 -7.72
CA GLU A 339 -20.05 3.30 -6.65
C GLU A 339 -20.43 1.87 -7.06
N ASN A 340 -20.97 1.71 -8.27
CA ASN A 340 -21.35 0.40 -8.80
C ASN A 340 -20.12 -0.51 -8.93
N LEU A 341 -19.02 0.01 -9.49
CA LEU A 341 -17.76 -0.73 -9.59
C LEU A 341 -17.25 -1.16 -8.21
N ASN A 342 -17.19 -0.23 -7.26
CA ASN A 342 -16.77 -0.52 -5.88
C ASN A 342 -17.63 -1.62 -5.25
N THR A 343 -18.95 -1.62 -5.52
CA THR A 343 -19.88 -2.66 -5.05
C THR A 343 -19.63 -4.01 -5.74
N PHE A 344 -19.43 -4.02 -7.06
CA PHE A 344 -19.13 -5.25 -7.80
C PHE A 344 -17.84 -5.95 -7.36
N MET A 345 -16.91 -5.21 -6.77
CA MET A 345 -15.64 -5.72 -6.26
C MET A 345 -15.74 -6.25 -4.82
N GLU A 346 -16.89 -6.15 -4.16
CA GLU A 346 -17.06 -6.69 -2.82
C GLU A 346 -16.87 -8.23 -2.83
N GLY A 347 -15.93 -8.71 -2.00
CA GLY A 347 -15.57 -10.12 -1.94
C GLY A 347 -14.71 -10.63 -3.10
N GLN A 348 -14.25 -9.77 -4.00
CA GLN A 348 -13.44 -10.13 -5.18
C GLN A 348 -12.09 -9.39 -5.18
N LYS A 349 -11.06 -10.00 -5.79
CA LYS A 349 -9.72 -9.37 -5.88
C LYS A 349 -9.59 -8.36 -7.02
N TYR A 350 -10.34 -8.57 -8.09
CA TYR A 350 -10.26 -7.88 -9.38
C TYR A 350 -11.68 -7.54 -9.88
N VAL A 351 -11.81 -6.69 -10.89
CA VAL A 351 -13.12 -6.12 -11.30
C VAL A 351 -14.11 -7.16 -11.83
N ALA A 352 -13.60 -8.30 -12.34
CA ALA A 352 -14.38 -9.37 -12.94
C ALA A 352 -14.22 -10.72 -12.21
N GLY A 353 -13.61 -10.75 -11.02
CA GLY A 353 -13.40 -11.99 -10.27
C GLY A 353 -12.15 -12.00 -9.40
N ASN A 354 -11.55 -13.18 -9.27
CA ASN A 354 -10.35 -13.42 -8.48
C ASN A 354 -9.05 -13.52 -9.30
N GLU A 355 -9.16 -13.39 -10.62
CA GLU A 355 -8.03 -13.38 -11.58
C GLU A 355 -7.99 -12.02 -12.27
N LEU A 356 -6.78 -11.58 -12.66
CA LEU A 356 -6.57 -10.35 -13.44
C LEU A 356 -7.11 -10.54 -14.86
N THR A 357 -7.89 -9.57 -15.35
CA THR A 357 -8.53 -9.59 -16.67
C THR A 357 -8.28 -8.31 -17.48
N ILE A 358 -8.58 -8.32 -18.78
CA ILE A 358 -8.55 -7.09 -19.59
C ILE A 358 -9.54 -6.03 -19.09
N ALA A 359 -10.57 -6.41 -18.33
CA ALA A 359 -11.44 -5.44 -17.67
C ALA A 359 -10.68 -4.64 -16.60
N ASP A 360 -9.78 -5.28 -15.82
CA ASP A 360 -8.93 -4.56 -14.86
C ASP A 360 -8.01 -3.58 -15.58
N LEU A 361 -7.41 -3.99 -16.70
CA LEU A 361 -6.54 -3.12 -17.49
C LEU A 361 -7.31 -1.91 -18.06
N ALA A 362 -8.58 -2.12 -18.44
CA ALA A 362 -9.44 -1.07 -18.98
C ALA A 362 -9.79 -0.04 -17.90
N PHE A 363 -10.24 -0.51 -16.75
CA PHE A 363 -10.51 0.34 -15.59
C PHE A 363 -9.25 1.05 -15.10
N LEU A 364 -8.07 0.40 -15.13
CA LEU A 364 -6.81 1.01 -14.69
C LEU A 364 -6.47 2.24 -15.55
N ALA A 365 -6.59 2.13 -16.87
CA ALA A 365 -6.34 3.24 -17.78
C ALA A 365 -7.27 4.45 -17.53
N ASN A 366 -8.56 4.20 -17.33
CA ASN A 366 -9.49 5.29 -17.05
C ASN A 366 -9.36 5.84 -15.62
N ILE A 367 -9.24 4.99 -14.59
CA ILE A 367 -9.14 5.42 -13.18
C ILE A 367 -7.85 6.18 -12.92
N SER A 368 -6.72 5.79 -13.53
CA SER A 368 -5.48 6.59 -13.47
C SER A 368 -5.67 7.99 -14.06
N THR A 369 -6.42 8.12 -15.15
CA THR A 369 -6.77 9.44 -15.72
C THR A 369 -7.61 10.26 -14.75
N LEU A 370 -8.61 9.65 -14.13
CA LEU A 370 -9.46 10.30 -13.13
C LEU A 370 -8.64 10.75 -11.92
N TYR A 371 -7.70 9.93 -11.47
CA TYR A 371 -6.78 10.24 -10.39
C TYR A 371 -5.94 11.48 -10.71
N GLU A 372 -5.33 11.53 -11.90
CA GLU A 372 -4.50 12.66 -12.35
C GLU A 372 -5.29 13.97 -12.47
N ILE A 373 -6.57 13.91 -12.89
CA ILE A 373 -7.43 15.11 -12.95
C ILE A 373 -8.09 15.45 -11.59
N GLY A 374 -7.68 14.79 -10.51
CA GLY A 374 -8.04 15.15 -9.13
C GLY A 374 -9.27 14.44 -8.54
N ALA A 375 -9.76 13.36 -9.17
CA ALA A 375 -10.85 12.58 -8.59
C ALA A 375 -10.40 11.83 -7.32
N ASN A 376 -11.16 11.97 -6.23
CA ASN A 376 -10.86 11.26 -4.98
C ASN A 376 -11.29 9.77 -5.05
N ILE A 377 -10.42 8.93 -5.62
CA ILE A 377 -10.63 7.48 -5.70
C ILE A 377 -10.57 6.79 -4.33
N ASN A 378 -9.87 7.40 -3.36
CA ASN A 378 -9.69 6.85 -2.01
C ASN A 378 -11.01 6.77 -1.22
N LYS A 379 -12.05 7.48 -1.66
CA LYS A 379 -13.42 7.34 -1.15
C LYS A 379 -13.97 5.90 -1.32
N PHE A 380 -13.47 5.15 -2.29
CA PHE A 380 -13.97 3.83 -2.65
C PHE A 380 -12.99 2.74 -2.18
N LYS A 381 -13.26 2.16 -1.01
CA LYS A 381 -12.35 1.20 -0.34
C LYS A 381 -11.87 0.05 -1.25
N ASN A 382 -12.74 -0.51 -2.08
CA ASN A 382 -12.41 -1.66 -2.92
C ASN A 382 -11.60 -1.23 -4.14
N ILE A 383 -11.92 -0.06 -4.72
CA ILE A 383 -11.15 0.53 -5.82
C ILE A 383 -9.75 0.92 -5.33
N ALA A 384 -9.63 1.56 -4.18
CA ALA A 384 -8.33 1.95 -3.62
C ALA A 384 -7.44 0.73 -3.34
N ALA A 385 -8.00 -0.33 -2.75
CA ALA A 385 -7.28 -1.58 -2.50
C ALA A 385 -6.86 -2.29 -3.81
N TRP A 386 -7.71 -2.25 -4.83
CA TRP A 386 -7.41 -2.80 -6.16
C TRP A 386 -6.36 -1.98 -6.91
N PHE A 387 -6.45 -0.65 -6.88
CA PHE A 387 -5.50 0.23 -7.56
C PHE A 387 -4.08 0.01 -7.04
N LYS A 388 -3.93 -0.10 -5.71
CA LYS A 388 -2.67 -0.47 -5.05
C LYS A 388 -2.19 -1.87 -5.43
N ARG A 389 -3.10 -2.83 -5.59
CA ARG A 389 -2.75 -4.21 -5.98
C ARG A 389 -2.11 -4.25 -7.37
N LEU A 390 -2.54 -3.37 -8.28
CA LEU A 390 -2.05 -3.34 -9.65
C LEU A 390 -0.66 -2.72 -9.81
N GLU A 391 -0.06 -2.13 -8.78
CA GLU A 391 1.27 -1.48 -8.85
C GLU A 391 2.37 -2.37 -9.45
N ASN A 392 2.23 -3.70 -9.34
CA ASN A 392 3.24 -4.66 -9.78
C ASN A 392 2.97 -5.28 -11.16
N ILE A 393 1.92 -4.88 -11.89
CA ILE A 393 1.65 -5.45 -13.22
C ILE A 393 2.57 -4.82 -14.29
N PRO A 394 2.95 -5.57 -15.33
CA PRO A 394 3.64 -5.01 -16.50
C PRO A 394 2.89 -3.80 -17.09
N GLY A 395 3.61 -2.71 -17.33
CA GLY A 395 3.06 -1.48 -17.93
C GLY A 395 2.33 -0.54 -16.95
N TYR A 396 2.28 -0.84 -15.64
CA TYR A 396 1.61 0.03 -14.67
C TYR A 396 2.19 1.45 -14.65
N GLN A 397 3.52 1.58 -14.53
CA GLN A 397 4.18 2.89 -14.50
C GLN A 397 4.04 3.65 -15.82
N GLU A 398 4.22 2.97 -16.96
CA GLU A 398 3.99 3.53 -18.30
C GLU A 398 2.57 4.09 -18.45
N ASN A 399 1.57 3.40 -17.88
CA ASN A 399 0.19 3.88 -17.84
C ASN A 399 0.01 5.13 -16.97
N LEU A 400 0.66 5.21 -15.80
CA LEU A 400 0.60 6.39 -14.93
C LEU A 400 1.29 7.59 -15.59
N ASP A 401 2.47 7.39 -16.17
CA ASP A 401 3.19 8.45 -16.86
C ASP A 401 2.41 8.93 -18.09
N GLY A 402 1.73 8.02 -18.79
CA GLY A 402 0.79 8.39 -19.84
C GLY A 402 -0.47 9.10 -19.37
N ALA A 403 -0.82 9.06 -18.09
CA ALA A 403 -1.99 9.78 -17.56
C ALA A 403 -1.69 11.24 -17.21
N LYS A 404 -0.41 11.59 -16.96
CA LYS A 404 0.03 12.92 -16.53
C LYS A 404 -0.17 13.95 -17.65
N LEU A 405 -0.59 15.16 -17.26
CA LEU A 405 -0.58 16.36 -18.11
C LEU A 405 0.83 16.98 -18.13
N ASP A 406 1.13 17.89 -19.06
CA ASP A 406 2.45 18.52 -19.38
C ASP A 406 3.23 19.22 -18.23
N VAL A 407 2.92 18.93 -16.98
CA VAL A 407 3.68 19.36 -15.80
C VAL A 407 4.43 18.16 -15.24
N GLU A 408 5.74 18.13 -15.46
CA GLU A 408 6.62 17.19 -14.78
C GLU A 408 6.91 17.69 -13.35
N ILE A 409 6.35 17.03 -12.34
CA ILE A 409 6.69 17.29 -10.94
C ILE A 409 7.86 16.39 -10.56
N ILE A 410 9.05 16.98 -10.47
CA ILE A 410 10.25 16.30 -9.98
C ILE A 410 10.28 16.44 -8.45
N ILE A 411 10.16 15.31 -7.75
CA ILE A 411 10.27 15.29 -6.28
C ILE A 411 11.75 15.30 -5.90
N ILE A 412 12.17 16.36 -5.22
CA ILE A 412 13.52 16.49 -4.65
C ILE A 412 13.47 16.08 -3.18
N ASN A 413 14.21 15.04 -2.82
CA ASN A 413 14.32 14.59 -1.43
C ASN A 413 15.34 15.44 -0.66
N THR A 414 14.83 16.40 0.11
CA THR A 414 15.66 17.29 0.93
C THR A 414 16.42 16.58 2.03
N MET A 415 15.90 15.45 2.55
CA MET A 415 16.57 14.63 3.56
C MET A 415 17.79 13.88 3.00
N LYS A 416 17.83 13.67 1.68
CA LYS A 416 18.98 13.09 0.97
C LYS A 416 19.91 14.15 0.37
N ASN A 417 19.64 15.43 0.60
CA ASN A 417 20.35 16.56 0.00
C ASN A 417 20.34 16.56 -1.54
N GLU A 418 19.27 16.07 -2.17
CA GLU A 418 19.18 16.02 -3.65
C GLU A 418 19.15 17.43 -4.30
N GLN A 419 18.68 18.45 -3.56
CA GLN A 419 18.74 19.86 -3.94
C GLN A 419 20.17 20.42 -4.02
N MET A 420 21.15 19.68 -3.51
CA MET A 420 22.59 20.02 -3.59
C MET A 420 23.28 19.31 -4.75
N SER A 421 22.55 18.60 -5.62
CA SER A 421 23.14 17.92 -6.78
C SER A 421 23.67 18.93 -7.81
N PRO A 422 24.78 18.62 -8.53
CA PRO A 422 25.29 19.48 -9.60
C PRO A 422 24.24 19.81 -10.67
N GLU A 423 23.32 18.89 -10.92
CA GLU A 423 22.23 19.03 -11.88
C GLU A 423 21.20 20.07 -11.40
N PHE A 424 20.77 19.99 -10.13
CA PHE A 424 19.82 20.94 -9.56
C PHE A 424 20.43 22.33 -9.35
N MET A 425 21.68 22.40 -8.88
CA MET A 425 22.38 23.67 -8.66
C MET A 425 22.60 24.48 -9.95
N LYS A 426 22.63 23.83 -11.12
CA LYS A 426 22.70 24.53 -12.41
C LYS A 426 21.45 25.36 -12.70
N ILE A 427 20.29 24.88 -12.26
CA ILE A 427 19.01 25.57 -12.49
C ILE A 427 18.63 26.48 -11.31
N ASN A 428 18.98 26.10 -10.08
CA ASN A 428 18.76 26.93 -8.90
C ASN A 428 20.00 26.99 -7.98
N PRO A 429 20.81 28.08 -8.05
CA PRO A 429 21.99 28.22 -7.21
C PRO A 429 21.66 28.46 -5.72
N GLN A 430 20.43 28.87 -5.40
CA GLN A 430 19.96 29.00 -4.02
C GLN A 430 19.57 27.68 -3.38
N HIS A 431 19.61 26.55 -4.13
CA HIS A 431 19.35 25.21 -3.61
C HIS A 431 18.02 25.10 -2.82
N THR A 432 17.05 25.95 -3.16
CA THR A 432 15.72 26.01 -2.56
C THR A 432 14.71 25.25 -3.40
N ILE A 433 13.64 24.81 -2.75
CA ILE A 433 12.44 24.27 -3.42
C ILE A 433 11.22 25.07 -2.96
N PRO A 434 10.18 25.23 -3.79
CA PRO A 434 10.07 24.73 -5.17
C PRO A 434 10.90 25.54 -6.20
N THR A 435 11.25 24.92 -7.32
CA THR A 435 11.85 25.56 -8.52
C THR A 435 11.02 25.17 -9.75
N ILE A 436 10.72 26.12 -10.62
CA ILE A 436 10.08 25.89 -11.93
C ILE A 436 11.06 26.16 -13.05
N ASP A 437 11.01 25.35 -14.10
CA ASP A 437 11.63 25.59 -15.40
C ASP A 437 10.53 25.60 -16.47
N ASP A 438 10.13 26.78 -16.93
CA ASP A 438 9.21 26.94 -18.08
C ASP A 438 10.04 27.22 -19.33
N ASN A 439 10.53 26.15 -19.97
CA ASN A 439 11.28 26.21 -21.23
C ASN A 439 12.54 27.10 -21.17
N GLY A 440 13.34 26.94 -20.11
CA GLY A 440 14.56 27.71 -19.84
C GLY A 440 14.32 28.98 -19.02
N PHE A 441 13.07 29.34 -18.72
CA PHE A 441 12.75 30.40 -17.77
C PHE A 441 12.62 29.81 -16.36
N ILE A 442 13.60 30.12 -15.50
CA ILE A 442 13.70 29.50 -14.18
C ILE A 442 13.35 30.49 -13.07
N LEU A 443 12.51 30.05 -12.13
CA LEU A 443 12.15 30.78 -10.89
C LEU A 443 12.15 29.81 -9.70
N TRP A 444 12.51 30.30 -8.50
CA TRP A 444 12.67 29.47 -7.29
C TRP A 444 12.07 30.08 -6.01
N GLU A 445 11.25 31.12 -6.14
CA GLU A 445 10.51 31.71 -5.01
C GLU A 445 9.03 31.36 -5.18
N SER A 446 8.44 30.65 -4.21
CA SER A 446 7.12 30.04 -4.34
C SER A 446 5.99 31.04 -4.63
N ARG A 447 6.05 32.24 -4.08
CA ARG A 447 5.05 33.31 -4.28
C ARG A 447 5.21 33.95 -5.66
N ALA A 448 6.46 34.13 -6.09
CA ALA A 448 6.77 34.59 -7.45
C ALA A 448 6.35 33.55 -8.50
N ILE A 449 6.61 32.27 -8.25
CA ILE A 449 6.18 31.16 -9.11
C ILE A 449 4.65 31.13 -9.22
N ALA A 450 3.92 31.21 -8.10
CA ALA A 450 2.46 31.25 -8.11
C ALA A 450 1.92 32.44 -8.92
N SER A 451 2.49 33.62 -8.71
CA SER A 451 2.13 34.83 -9.46
C SER A 451 2.40 34.67 -10.96
N TYR A 452 3.56 34.12 -11.33
CA TYR A 452 3.94 33.83 -12.72
C TYR A 452 2.99 32.83 -13.38
N LEU A 453 2.71 31.70 -12.72
CA LEU A 453 1.85 30.65 -13.26
C LEU A 453 0.43 31.15 -13.53
N VAL A 454 -0.17 31.90 -12.59
CA VAL A 454 -1.49 32.47 -12.80
C VAL A 454 -1.45 33.50 -13.94
N ALA A 455 -0.46 34.40 -13.96
CA ALA A 455 -0.35 35.40 -15.01
C ALA A 455 -0.13 34.79 -16.40
N ALA A 456 0.70 33.74 -16.51
CA ALA A 456 1.08 33.11 -17.77
C ALA A 456 0.03 32.12 -18.29
N LYS A 457 -0.62 31.35 -17.40
CA LYS A 457 -1.49 30.23 -17.77
C LYS A 457 -2.97 30.50 -17.50
N ALA A 458 -3.31 31.47 -16.65
CA ALA A 458 -4.69 31.83 -16.32
C ALA A 458 -4.91 33.37 -16.31
N PRO A 459 -4.61 34.07 -17.42
CA PRO A 459 -4.75 35.52 -17.49
C PRO A 459 -6.20 35.95 -17.24
N GLY A 460 -6.38 36.96 -16.38
CA GLY A 460 -7.71 37.45 -15.99
C GLY A 460 -8.36 36.69 -14.83
N SER A 461 -7.72 35.64 -14.31
CA SER A 461 -8.17 34.95 -13.11
C SER A 461 -8.22 35.87 -11.89
N SER A 462 -9.22 35.67 -11.02
CA SER A 462 -9.29 36.34 -9.72
C SER A 462 -8.12 35.95 -8.80
N LEU A 463 -7.45 34.83 -9.08
CA LEU A 463 -6.32 34.36 -8.31
C LEU A 463 -5.17 35.38 -8.28
N TYR A 464 -4.95 36.07 -9.41
CA TYR A 464 -4.00 37.17 -9.51
C TYR A 464 -4.56 38.27 -10.42
N PRO A 465 -5.33 39.22 -9.85
CA PRO A 465 -6.17 40.12 -10.61
C PRO A 465 -5.37 41.12 -11.45
N SER A 466 -5.90 41.48 -12.62
CA SER A 466 -5.29 42.50 -13.49
C SER A 466 -5.55 43.93 -13.01
N ASP A 467 -6.58 44.15 -12.19
CA ASP A 467 -6.82 45.45 -11.55
C ASP A 467 -5.68 45.78 -10.59
N ILE A 468 -5.01 46.90 -10.82
CA ILE A 468 -3.79 47.27 -10.11
C ILE A 468 -3.99 47.44 -8.60
N LYS A 469 -5.19 47.86 -8.16
CA LYS A 469 -5.46 48.09 -6.74
C LYS A 469 -5.72 46.76 -6.03
N LYS A 470 -6.55 45.90 -6.61
CA LYS A 470 -6.77 44.54 -6.11
C LYS A 470 -5.46 43.76 -6.07
N LYS A 471 -4.64 43.87 -7.13
CA LYS A 471 -3.34 43.22 -7.22
C LYS A 471 -2.39 43.66 -6.10
N ALA A 472 -2.30 44.96 -5.84
CA ALA A 472 -1.47 45.49 -4.77
C ALA A 472 -1.89 44.97 -3.37
N ILE A 473 -3.20 44.75 -3.15
CA ILE A 473 -3.69 44.12 -1.92
C ILE A 473 -3.21 42.67 -1.84
N VAL A 474 -3.34 41.89 -2.94
CA VAL A 474 -2.84 40.50 -2.99
C VAL A 474 -1.34 40.44 -2.70
N ASP A 475 -0.54 41.28 -3.36
CA ASP A 475 0.91 41.35 -3.12
C ASP A 475 1.22 41.68 -1.66
N ALA A 476 0.50 42.63 -1.05
CA ALA A 476 0.66 42.96 0.37
C ALA A 476 0.34 41.78 1.31
N ARG A 477 -0.58 40.90 0.94
CA ARG A 477 -0.91 39.69 1.72
C ARG A 477 0.11 38.56 1.51
N LEU A 478 0.74 38.49 0.34
CA LEU A 478 1.88 37.58 0.12
C LEU A 478 3.10 37.96 0.97
N PHE A 479 3.32 39.26 1.24
CA PHE A 479 4.36 39.68 2.20
C PHE A 479 4.01 39.29 3.64
N LEU A 480 2.74 39.40 4.03
CA LEU A 480 2.29 38.93 5.35
C LEU A 480 2.50 37.42 5.52
N ASP A 481 2.25 36.64 4.47
CA ASP A 481 2.56 35.21 4.44
C ASP A 481 4.07 34.93 4.66
N GLN A 482 4.93 35.73 4.03
CA GLN A 482 6.37 35.62 4.22
C GLN A 482 6.79 35.91 5.67
N ASP A 483 6.21 36.94 6.29
CA ASP A 483 6.45 37.25 7.70
C ASP A 483 6.01 36.08 8.61
N LEU A 484 4.85 35.48 8.32
CA LEU A 484 4.34 34.33 9.06
C LEU A 484 5.25 33.10 8.92
N PHE A 485 5.73 32.85 7.70
CA PHE A 485 6.67 31.74 7.43
C PHE A 485 7.94 31.90 8.26
N HIS A 486 8.59 33.06 8.23
CA HIS A 486 9.83 33.29 8.99
C HIS A 486 9.62 33.29 10.51
N ALA A 487 8.50 33.80 11.00
CA ALA A 487 8.16 33.71 12.42
C ALA A 487 7.96 32.24 12.86
N SER A 488 7.33 31.43 12.02
CA SER A 488 7.15 29.99 12.26
C SER A 488 8.48 29.25 12.20
N GLU A 489 9.36 29.60 11.25
CA GLU A 489 10.71 29.07 11.12
C GLU A 489 11.53 29.28 12.39
N GLU A 490 11.57 30.52 12.88
CA GLU A 490 12.27 30.92 14.10
C GLU A 490 11.75 30.18 15.34
N ALA A 491 10.44 29.89 15.38
CA ALA A 491 9.80 29.15 16.46
C ALA A 491 10.10 27.65 16.43
N MET A 492 10.11 27.03 15.24
CA MET A 492 10.11 25.57 15.09
C MET A 492 11.50 24.97 14.88
N TYR A 493 12.47 25.69 14.30
CA TYR A 493 13.81 25.15 14.04
C TYR A 493 14.54 24.64 15.29
N PRO A 494 14.51 25.32 16.44
CA PRO A 494 15.11 24.80 17.66
C PRO A 494 14.53 23.44 18.09
N ILE A 495 13.26 23.17 17.80
CA ILE A 495 12.61 21.89 18.08
C ILE A 495 13.11 20.83 17.09
N TYR A 496 13.20 21.15 15.80
CA TYR A 496 13.70 20.23 14.77
C TYR A 496 15.17 19.86 14.98
N GLU A 497 15.98 20.80 15.47
CA GLU A 497 17.37 20.56 15.84
C GLU A 497 17.55 19.93 17.23
N GLN A 498 16.45 19.58 17.92
CA GLN A 498 16.43 19.00 19.27
C GLN A 498 17.11 19.88 20.32
N LYS A 499 17.16 21.20 20.08
CA LYS A 499 17.68 22.20 21.01
C LYS A 499 16.61 22.69 22.01
N ALA A 500 15.32 22.42 21.74
CA ALA A 500 14.19 22.72 22.62
C ALA A 500 13.10 21.64 22.51
N THR A 501 12.31 21.45 23.57
CA THR A 501 11.15 20.55 23.58
C THR A 501 9.81 21.27 23.43
N THR A 502 9.80 22.59 23.58
CA THR A 502 8.61 23.44 23.43
C THR A 502 8.97 24.76 22.73
N VAL A 503 7.97 25.40 22.13
CA VAL A 503 8.13 26.74 21.52
C VAL A 503 8.23 27.81 22.62
N ALA A 504 9.21 28.71 22.50
CA ALA A 504 9.38 29.83 23.44
C ALA A 504 8.23 30.85 23.35
N GLU A 505 7.78 31.38 24.50
CA GLU A 505 6.60 32.25 24.58
C GLU A 505 6.74 33.54 23.76
N ASP A 506 7.93 34.16 23.71
CA ASP A 506 8.17 35.35 22.87
C ASP A 506 7.98 35.06 21.37
N LYS A 507 8.27 33.83 20.93
CA LYS A 507 8.04 33.39 19.54
C LYS A 507 6.57 33.12 19.28
N LYS A 508 5.85 32.53 20.23
CA LYS A 508 4.38 32.37 20.15
C LYS A 508 3.69 33.72 20.05
N GLU A 509 4.08 34.70 20.87
CA GLU A 509 3.53 36.05 20.81
C GLU A 509 3.74 36.71 19.43
N LYS A 510 4.93 36.55 18.83
CA LYS A 510 5.22 37.05 17.49
C LYS A 510 4.30 36.43 16.44
N ILE A 511 4.08 35.13 16.49
CA ILE A 511 3.15 34.40 15.61
C ILE A 511 1.71 34.89 15.83
N TYR A 512 1.25 34.97 17.08
CA TYR A 512 -0.11 35.43 17.41
C TYR A 512 -0.36 36.86 16.97
N LYS A 513 0.64 37.74 17.00
CA LYS A 513 0.53 39.09 16.49
C LYS A 513 0.28 39.11 14.97
N ILE A 514 0.97 38.27 14.21
CA ILE A 514 0.79 38.17 12.75
C ILE A 514 -0.60 37.60 12.43
N LEU A 515 -1.00 36.54 13.13
CA LEU A 515 -2.35 35.95 13.01
C LEU A 515 -3.46 36.93 13.42
N GLY A 516 -3.20 37.78 14.42
CA GLY A 516 -4.11 38.86 14.81
C GLY A 516 -4.31 39.88 13.68
N ASN A 517 -3.23 40.32 13.04
CA ASN A 517 -3.31 41.20 11.87
C ASN A 517 -4.10 40.55 10.72
N LEU A 518 -3.85 39.26 10.48
CA LEU A 518 -4.59 38.49 9.49
C LEU A 518 -6.09 38.46 9.79
N ASN A 519 -6.47 38.21 11.04
CA ASN A 519 -7.85 38.22 11.48
C ASN A 519 -8.52 39.58 11.25
N THR A 520 -7.82 40.69 11.54
CA THR A 520 -8.30 42.04 11.23
C THR A 520 -8.48 42.27 9.73
N PHE A 521 -7.59 41.76 8.88
CA PHE A 521 -7.75 41.91 7.42
C PHE A 521 -8.93 41.11 6.85
N MET A 522 -9.28 39.99 7.47
CA MET A 522 -10.43 39.18 7.09
C MET A 522 -11.76 39.72 7.64
N GLU A 523 -11.73 40.68 8.56
CA GLU A 523 -12.96 41.23 9.15
C GLU A 523 -13.84 41.89 8.07
N GLY A 524 -15.07 41.36 7.91
CA GLY A 524 -16.02 41.83 6.91
C GLY A 524 -15.73 41.39 5.46
N GLN A 525 -14.77 40.48 5.25
CA GLN A 525 -14.40 39.95 3.93
C GLN A 525 -14.43 38.42 3.93
N LYS A 526 -14.65 37.82 2.76
CA LYS A 526 -14.68 36.35 2.62
C LYS A 526 -13.29 35.72 2.58
N TYR A 527 -12.30 36.46 2.09
CA TYR A 527 -10.92 36.04 1.83
C TYR A 527 -9.95 37.14 2.28
N VAL A 528 -8.65 36.83 2.39
CA VAL A 528 -7.64 37.73 2.98
C VAL A 528 -7.40 39.03 2.19
N ALA A 529 -7.70 38.98 0.89
CA ALA A 529 -7.51 40.09 -0.03
C ALA A 529 -8.83 40.61 -0.63
N GLY A 530 -9.99 40.20 -0.10
CA GLY A 530 -11.30 40.62 -0.60
C GLY A 530 -12.38 39.56 -0.51
N ASN A 531 -13.33 39.61 -1.46
CA ASN A 531 -14.42 38.64 -1.54
C ASN A 531 -14.21 37.55 -2.60
N GLU A 532 -13.07 37.58 -3.29
CA GLU A 532 -12.65 36.60 -4.29
C GLU A 532 -11.42 35.85 -3.78
N LEU A 533 -11.30 34.57 -4.13
CA LEU A 533 -10.14 33.75 -3.77
C LEU A 533 -8.90 34.21 -4.57
N THR A 534 -7.77 34.36 -3.88
CA THR A 534 -6.49 34.83 -4.44
C THR A 534 -5.33 33.89 -4.12
N ILE A 535 -4.18 34.08 -4.79
CA ILE A 535 -2.95 33.35 -4.44
C ILE A 535 -2.45 33.63 -3.02
N ALA A 536 -2.82 34.78 -2.42
CA ALA A 536 -2.49 35.06 -1.03
C ALA A 536 -3.25 34.15 -0.06
N ASP A 537 -4.51 33.83 -0.35
CA ASP A 537 -5.29 32.88 0.44
C ASP A 537 -4.67 31.48 0.40
N LEU A 538 -4.22 31.06 -0.79
CA LEU A 538 -3.59 29.75 -0.97
C LEU A 538 -2.25 29.66 -0.23
N ALA A 539 -1.41 30.70 -0.30
CA ALA A 539 -0.13 30.75 0.40
C ALA A 539 -0.33 30.67 1.93
N LEU A 540 -1.21 31.54 2.46
CA LEU A 540 -1.50 31.61 3.89
C LEU A 540 -2.15 30.33 4.41
N LEU A 541 -3.07 29.73 3.66
CA LEU A 541 -3.72 28.47 4.05
C LEU A 541 -2.68 27.37 4.31
N VAL A 542 -1.69 27.23 3.44
CA VAL A 542 -0.63 26.22 3.59
C VAL A 542 0.17 26.49 4.86
N ASN A 543 0.68 27.71 5.04
CA ASN A 543 1.49 28.05 6.20
C ASN A 543 0.71 27.94 7.52
N ILE A 544 -0.53 28.42 7.57
CA ILE A 544 -1.39 28.33 8.76
C ILE A 544 -1.73 26.87 9.08
N SER A 545 -2.01 26.04 8.06
CA SER A 545 -2.32 24.63 8.28
C SER A 545 -1.11 23.88 8.84
N THR A 546 0.08 24.13 8.30
CA THR A 546 1.34 23.57 8.80
C THR A 546 1.60 24.01 10.24
N LEU A 547 1.44 25.30 10.53
CA LEU A 547 1.60 25.85 11.87
C LEU A 547 0.57 25.28 12.86
N TYR A 548 -0.69 25.12 12.44
CA TYR A 548 -1.73 24.52 13.25
C TYR A 548 -1.38 23.09 13.62
N ILE A 549 -0.92 22.28 12.66
CA ILE A 549 -0.45 20.92 12.92
C ILE A 549 0.71 20.94 13.92
N GLN A 550 1.73 21.76 13.67
CA GLN A 550 2.91 21.89 14.53
C GLN A 550 2.55 22.25 15.98
N LEU A 551 1.67 23.24 16.17
CA LEU A 551 1.22 23.67 17.50
C LEU A 551 0.21 22.68 18.13
N SER A 552 -0.60 21.99 17.33
CA SER A 552 -1.58 21.01 17.84
C SER A 552 -0.91 19.72 18.35
N TYR A 553 0.18 19.27 17.71
CA TYR A 553 1.02 18.16 18.21
C TYR A 553 1.64 18.49 19.58
N GLU A 554 1.83 19.77 19.88
CA GLU A 554 2.32 20.25 21.18
C GLU A 554 1.20 20.28 22.26
N MET A 555 -0.09 20.26 21.86
CA MET A 555 -1.23 20.59 22.74
C MET A 555 -2.29 19.49 22.92
N ALA A 556 -2.26 18.39 22.17
CA ALA A 556 -3.28 17.35 22.31
C ALA A 556 -3.02 16.43 23.54
N PRO A 557 -3.94 16.37 24.51
CA PRO A 557 -3.78 15.54 25.70
C PRO A 557 -3.83 14.05 25.35
N VAL A 558 -3.02 13.24 26.03
CA VAL A 558 -3.04 11.77 25.86
C VAL A 558 -4.41 11.26 26.29
N LYS A 559 -5.08 10.46 25.46
CA LYS A 559 -6.33 9.80 25.88
C LYS A 559 -6.00 8.52 26.63
N LEU A 560 -6.63 8.32 27.78
CA LEU A 560 -6.49 7.13 28.62
C LEU A 560 -7.85 6.43 28.73
N TYR A 561 -7.97 5.27 28.09
CA TYR A 561 -9.06 4.32 28.28
C TYR A 561 -8.72 3.39 29.44
N TYR A 562 -9.50 3.44 30.52
CA TYR A 562 -9.14 2.74 31.75
C TYR A 562 -10.38 2.27 32.54
N PHE A 563 -10.16 1.35 33.48
CA PHE A 563 -11.20 0.94 34.42
C PHE A 563 -10.70 1.13 35.87
N PRO A 564 -11.39 1.91 36.72
CA PRO A 564 -10.91 2.21 38.08
C PRO A 564 -10.64 0.98 38.96
N LEU A 565 -11.40 -0.11 38.79
CA LEU A 565 -11.19 -1.36 39.55
C LEU A 565 -10.03 -2.21 39.02
N SER A 566 -9.44 -1.88 37.87
CA SER A 566 -8.36 -2.64 37.25
C SER A 566 -6.99 -2.18 37.77
N PRO A 567 -6.21 -3.04 38.47
CA PRO A 567 -4.86 -2.67 38.93
C PRO A 567 -3.93 -2.23 37.80
N PRO A 568 -3.89 -2.91 36.63
CA PRO A 568 -3.16 -2.40 35.46
C PRO A 568 -3.56 -0.96 35.07
N SER A 569 -4.84 -0.60 35.16
CA SER A 569 -5.33 0.74 34.85
C SER A 569 -4.88 1.78 35.87
N ARG A 570 -4.95 1.44 37.17
CA ARG A 570 -4.48 2.31 38.24
C ARG A 570 -2.97 2.56 38.19
N ALA A 571 -2.18 1.58 37.73
CA ALA A 571 -0.73 1.77 37.52
C ALA A 571 -0.42 2.89 36.51
N VAL A 572 -1.17 2.93 35.39
CA VAL A 572 -1.03 4.00 34.38
C VAL A 572 -1.52 5.33 34.94
N TYR A 573 -2.64 5.33 35.67
CA TYR A 573 -3.17 6.55 36.28
C TYR A 573 -2.22 7.14 37.34
N LEU A 574 -1.63 6.31 38.21
CA LEU A 574 -0.59 6.72 39.15
C LEU A 574 0.61 7.33 38.42
N THR A 575 1.03 6.76 37.31
CA THR A 575 2.14 7.30 36.50
C THR A 575 1.78 8.67 35.92
N VAL A 576 0.58 8.83 35.38
CA VAL A 576 0.05 10.12 34.91
C VAL A 576 0.06 11.17 36.02
N GLN A 577 -0.41 10.83 37.22
CA GLN A 577 -0.44 11.74 38.36
C GLN A 577 0.97 12.16 38.82
N ASN A 578 1.90 11.20 38.89
CA ASN A 578 3.29 11.46 39.28
C ASN A 578 4.07 12.27 38.23
N LEU A 579 3.67 12.18 36.95
CA LEU A 579 4.20 13.01 35.87
C LEU A 579 3.47 14.35 35.69
N LYS A 580 2.33 14.56 36.36
CA LYS A 580 1.45 15.71 36.19
C LYS A 580 1.02 15.92 34.73
N LEU A 581 0.76 14.82 34.00
CA LEU A 581 0.30 14.90 32.61
C LEU A 581 -1.17 15.30 32.56
N ASP A 582 -1.51 16.17 31.61
CA ASP A 582 -2.90 16.41 31.23
C ASP A 582 -3.38 15.28 30.31
N VAL A 583 -4.40 14.55 30.74
CA VAL A 583 -4.93 13.38 30.03
C VAL A 583 -6.44 13.40 29.93
N GLU A 584 -6.95 13.07 28.75
CA GLU A 584 -8.39 12.85 28.52
C GLU A 584 -8.75 11.43 29.00
N LYS A 585 -9.55 11.30 30.07
CA LYS A 585 -9.91 10.00 30.63
C LYS A 585 -11.23 9.48 30.07
N THR A 586 -11.24 8.24 29.60
CA THR A 586 -12.46 7.49 29.23
C THR A 586 -12.57 6.23 30.07
N VAL A 587 -13.68 6.06 30.79
CA VAL A 587 -13.94 4.83 31.56
C VAL A 587 -14.51 3.77 30.62
N ILE A 588 -13.95 2.57 30.68
CA ILE A 588 -14.45 1.37 29.98
C ILE A 588 -14.76 0.31 31.04
N ASP A 589 -16.05 0.07 31.31
CA ASP A 589 -16.50 -0.85 32.35
C ASP A 589 -16.37 -2.31 31.91
N THR A 590 -15.36 -2.98 32.47
CA THR A 590 -15.07 -4.37 32.14
C THR A 590 -16.09 -5.37 32.66
N THR A 591 -16.88 -4.99 33.68
CA THR A 591 -17.96 -5.82 34.24
C THR A 591 -19.18 -5.83 33.34
N LYS A 592 -19.43 -4.71 32.65
CA LYS A 592 -20.48 -4.56 31.62
C LYS A 592 -20.05 -5.01 30.24
N LYS A 593 -18.80 -5.50 30.09
CA LYS A 593 -18.21 -5.95 28.82
C LYS A 593 -18.06 -4.84 27.77
N GLU A 594 -17.94 -3.58 28.19
CA GLU A 594 -17.80 -2.43 27.27
C GLU A 594 -16.52 -2.53 26.42
N GLN A 595 -15.48 -3.19 26.92
CA GLN A 595 -14.26 -3.49 26.18
C GLN A 595 -14.47 -4.42 24.97
N LEU A 596 -15.62 -5.10 24.87
CA LEU A 596 -15.99 -5.91 23.72
C LEU A 596 -16.82 -5.12 22.68
N ALA A 597 -17.16 -3.87 22.96
CA ALA A 597 -17.95 -3.06 22.06
C ALA A 597 -17.17 -2.73 20.77
N PRO A 598 -17.79 -2.80 19.58
CA PRO A 598 -17.07 -2.64 18.30
C PRO A 598 -16.26 -1.35 18.18
N GLU A 599 -16.68 -0.28 18.83
CA GLU A 599 -15.99 1.00 18.92
C GLU A 599 -14.66 0.91 19.67
N PHE A 600 -14.59 0.16 20.77
CA PHE A 600 -13.37 -0.01 21.55
C PHE A 600 -12.46 -1.09 20.94
N VAL A 601 -13.03 -2.16 20.39
CA VAL A 601 -12.28 -3.22 19.69
C VAL A 601 -11.47 -2.67 18.50
N LYS A 602 -11.98 -1.63 17.82
CA LYS A 602 -11.24 -0.92 16.78
C LYS A 602 -9.98 -0.21 17.28
N ILE A 603 -10.01 0.24 18.54
CA ILE A 603 -8.88 0.93 19.19
C ILE A 603 -7.90 -0.12 19.70
N ASN A 604 -8.38 -1.09 20.49
CA ASN A 604 -7.56 -2.17 21.02
C ASN A 604 -8.17 -3.55 20.64
N PRO A 605 -7.60 -4.25 19.64
CA PRO A 605 -8.04 -5.58 19.23
C PRO A 605 -7.85 -6.69 20.27
N GLN A 606 -7.08 -6.45 21.35
CA GLN A 606 -6.97 -7.37 22.48
C GLN A 606 -8.10 -7.17 23.52
N HIS A 607 -8.90 -6.11 23.36
CA HIS A 607 -10.08 -5.82 24.20
C HIS A 607 -9.70 -5.62 25.67
N THR A 608 -8.53 -5.03 25.93
CA THR A 608 -7.98 -4.86 27.29
C THR A 608 -7.91 -3.39 27.70
N VAL A 609 -7.97 -3.16 29.00
CA VAL A 609 -7.65 -1.87 29.63
C VAL A 609 -6.50 -2.06 30.62
N PRO A 610 -5.59 -1.09 30.74
CA PRO A 610 -5.61 0.24 30.11
C PRO A 610 -5.16 0.23 28.65
N THR A 611 -5.65 1.21 27.89
CA THR A 611 -5.19 1.56 26.54
C THR A 611 -5.01 3.07 26.47
N ILE A 612 -3.94 3.56 25.83
CA ILE A 612 -3.76 4.98 25.54
C ILE A 612 -3.86 5.27 24.04
N ASP A 613 -4.24 6.50 23.70
CA ASP A 613 -4.08 7.12 22.39
C ASP A 613 -3.26 8.40 22.56
N ASP A 614 -1.98 8.36 22.18
CA ASP A 614 -1.12 9.54 22.09
C ASP A 614 -1.02 9.97 20.64
N ASN A 615 -1.96 10.82 20.19
CA ASN A 615 -1.96 11.41 18.85
C ASN A 615 -1.97 10.38 17.70
N GLY A 616 -2.82 9.35 17.84
CA GLY A 616 -2.93 8.24 16.89
C GLY A 616 -1.95 7.09 17.16
N PHE A 617 -1.00 7.25 18.08
CA PHE A 617 -0.22 6.15 18.61
C PHE A 617 -1.01 5.43 19.69
N ILE A 618 -1.61 4.30 19.32
CA ILE A 618 -2.34 3.46 20.26
C ILE A 618 -1.39 2.46 20.92
N LEU A 619 -1.38 2.44 22.26
CA LEU A 619 -0.62 1.48 23.05
C LEU A 619 -1.48 0.90 24.16
N TRP A 620 -1.53 -0.43 24.23
CA TRP A 620 -2.12 -1.19 25.33
C TRP A 620 -1.01 -2.01 26.00
N GLU A 621 -1.31 -2.60 27.17
CA GLU A 621 -0.36 -3.14 28.17
C GLU A 621 0.19 -2.08 29.13
N SER A 622 -0.28 -2.12 30.39
CA SER A 622 0.04 -1.12 31.41
C SER A 622 1.53 -0.88 31.60
N ARG A 623 2.35 -1.94 31.60
CA ARG A 623 3.80 -1.88 31.81
C ARG A 623 4.54 -1.24 30.64
N ALA A 624 4.06 -1.46 29.41
CA ALA A 624 4.57 -0.77 28.24
C ALA A 624 4.17 0.71 28.26
N ILE A 625 2.91 1.00 28.62
CA ILE A 625 2.38 2.36 28.72
C ILE A 625 3.16 3.20 29.71
N VAL A 626 3.40 2.72 30.95
CA VAL A 626 4.10 3.53 31.97
C VAL A 626 5.55 3.84 31.56
N SER A 627 6.26 2.88 30.96
CA SER A 627 7.61 3.09 30.45
C SER A 627 7.64 4.06 29.26
N TYR A 628 6.64 3.96 28.36
CA TYR A 628 6.45 4.87 27.24
C TYR A 628 6.18 6.29 27.71
N LEU A 629 5.21 6.51 28.60
CA LEU A 629 4.81 7.83 29.08
C LEU A 629 5.97 8.57 29.74
N VAL A 630 6.76 7.88 30.58
CA VAL A 630 7.96 8.50 31.18
C VAL A 630 9.00 8.81 30.12
N SER A 631 9.30 7.86 29.23
CA SER A 631 10.33 8.06 28.19
C SER A 631 9.97 9.18 27.21
N ALA A 632 8.69 9.30 26.85
CA ALA A 632 8.20 10.23 25.85
C ALA A 632 7.91 11.62 26.42
N LYS A 633 7.35 11.71 27.64
CA LYS A 633 6.86 12.97 28.21
C LYS A 633 7.74 13.52 29.34
N ALA A 634 8.64 12.71 29.89
CA ALA A 634 9.57 13.14 30.94
C ALA A 634 10.96 12.46 30.81
N PRO A 635 11.67 12.63 29.67
CA PRO A 635 12.97 12.02 29.45
C PRO A 635 13.96 12.44 30.55
N GLY A 636 14.64 11.45 31.13
CA GLY A 636 15.57 11.66 32.24
C GLY A 636 14.94 11.65 33.64
N SER A 637 13.62 11.48 33.74
CA SER A 637 12.93 11.29 35.02
C SER A 637 13.46 10.08 35.80
N SER A 638 13.55 10.20 37.12
CA SER A 638 13.90 9.08 38.00
C SER A 638 12.88 7.95 37.97
N LEU A 639 11.64 8.23 37.52
CA LEU A 639 10.58 7.21 37.41
C LEU A 639 10.95 6.08 36.44
N TYR A 640 11.73 6.39 35.40
CA TYR A 640 12.27 5.40 34.45
C TYR A 640 13.67 5.85 33.97
N PRO A 641 14.72 5.49 34.71
CA PRO A 641 16.05 6.09 34.52
C PRO A 641 16.70 5.69 33.20
N SER A 642 17.50 6.60 32.61
CA SER A 642 18.26 6.33 31.38
C SER A 642 19.52 5.50 31.60
N ASP A 643 20.02 5.40 32.84
CA ASP A 643 21.14 4.50 33.18
C ASP A 643 20.72 3.05 32.95
N ILE A 644 21.46 2.34 32.08
CA ILE A 644 21.06 1.03 31.59
C ILE A 644 20.96 -0.03 32.68
N LYS A 645 21.77 0.09 33.75
CA LYS A 645 21.77 -0.87 34.86
C LYS A 645 20.58 -0.61 35.78
N LYS A 646 20.34 0.65 36.15
CA LYS A 646 19.15 1.03 36.94
C LYS A 646 17.87 0.68 36.19
N LYS A 647 17.81 0.98 34.88
CA LYS A 647 16.69 0.64 34.01
C LYS A 647 16.40 -0.86 33.98
N ALA A 648 17.44 -1.69 33.84
CA ALA A 648 17.29 -3.15 33.85
C ALA A 648 16.71 -3.68 35.19
N ILE A 649 17.04 -3.05 36.32
CA ILE A 649 16.42 -3.40 37.60
C ILE A 649 14.95 -2.99 37.63
N VAL A 650 14.58 -1.81 37.15
CA VAL A 650 13.18 -1.38 37.02
C VAL A 650 12.39 -2.35 36.14
N ASP A 651 12.91 -2.69 34.96
CA ASP A 651 12.29 -3.66 34.04
C ASP A 651 12.09 -5.02 34.72
N ALA A 652 13.10 -5.53 35.46
CA ALA A 652 12.98 -6.78 36.21
C ALA A 652 11.88 -6.74 37.28
N ARG A 653 11.58 -5.57 37.87
CA ARG A 653 10.48 -5.41 38.83
C ARG A 653 9.12 -5.27 38.16
N LEU A 654 9.06 -4.67 36.97
CA LEU A 654 7.85 -4.68 36.13
C LEU A 654 7.49 -6.11 35.69
N PHE A 655 8.46 -6.94 35.34
CA PHE A 655 8.22 -8.37 35.06
C PHE A 655 7.74 -9.13 36.29
N LEU A 656 8.28 -8.84 37.48
CA LEU A 656 7.77 -9.42 38.72
C LEU A 656 6.32 -8.99 39.01
N ASP A 657 5.97 -7.73 38.75
CA ASP A 657 4.59 -7.26 38.86
C ASP A 657 3.65 -7.99 37.88
N GLN A 658 4.12 -8.35 36.69
CA GLN A 658 3.36 -9.19 35.76
C GLN A 658 3.05 -10.57 36.34
N ASP A 659 4.04 -11.20 36.97
CA ASP A 659 3.84 -12.48 37.66
C ASP A 659 2.86 -12.35 38.84
N LEU A 660 2.98 -11.25 39.60
CA LEU A 660 2.07 -10.96 40.71
C LEU A 660 0.64 -10.75 40.19
N TRP A 661 0.45 -9.96 39.13
CA TRP A 661 -0.85 -9.73 38.51
C TRP A 661 -1.47 -11.03 37.99
N ALA A 662 -0.69 -11.91 37.36
CA ALA A 662 -1.18 -13.21 36.91
C ALA A 662 -1.66 -14.09 38.09
N ALA A 663 -0.98 -14.02 39.25
CA ALA A 663 -1.40 -14.72 40.46
C ALA A 663 -2.65 -14.08 41.09
N THR A 664 -2.66 -12.76 41.25
CA THR A 664 -3.78 -11.99 41.83
C THR A 664 -5.05 -12.10 40.97
N SER A 665 -4.95 -11.93 39.66
CA SER A 665 -6.10 -12.02 38.75
C SER A 665 -6.74 -13.40 38.73
N ALA A 666 -5.97 -14.48 38.91
CA ALA A 666 -6.51 -15.84 39.05
C ALA A 666 -7.33 -16.03 40.34
N ILE A 667 -7.05 -15.27 41.40
CA ILE A 667 -7.85 -15.23 42.62
C ILE A 667 -9.12 -14.41 42.40
N ILE A 668 -8.97 -13.19 41.86
CA ILE A 668 -10.08 -12.28 41.55
C ILE A 668 -11.11 -12.98 40.64
N LEU A 669 -10.66 -13.66 39.58
CA LEU A 669 -11.54 -14.38 38.67
C LEU A 669 -12.32 -15.51 39.37
N SER A 670 -11.71 -16.22 40.30
CA SER A 670 -12.43 -17.24 41.08
C SER A 670 -13.49 -16.63 41.98
N ILE A 671 -13.24 -15.47 42.56
CA ILE A 671 -14.22 -14.76 43.40
C ILE A 671 -15.37 -14.24 42.52
N TYR A 672 -15.06 -13.44 41.50
CA TYR A 672 -16.08 -12.71 40.72
C TYR A 672 -16.80 -13.57 39.66
N ALA A 673 -16.11 -14.48 38.96
CA ALA A 673 -16.72 -15.27 37.90
C ALA A 673 -17.21 -16.64 38.36
N GLN A 674 -16.64 -17.19 39.44
CA GLN A 674 -16.98 -18.54 39.93
C GLN A 674 -17.69 -18.52 41.30
N GLY A 675 -17.89 -17.34 41.90
CA GLY A 675 -18.58 -17.18 43.18
C GLY A 675 -17.83 -17.84 44.35
N ALA A 676 -16.51 -17.99 44.25
CA ALA A 676 -15.73 -18.69 45.26
C ALA A 676 -15.74 -17.90 46.58
N THR A 677 -16.18 -18.57 47.66
CA THR A 677 -16.18 -18.02 49.02
C THR A 677 -14.89 -18.32 49.79
N THR A 678 -13.98 -19.09 49.19
CA THR A 678 -12.65 -19.40 49.74
C THR A 678 -11.59 -19.33 48.64
N VAL A 679 -10.37 -18.92 49.01
CA VAL A 679 -9.22 -18.91 48.09
C VAL A 679 -8.46 -20.23 48.23
N ALA A 680 -8.21 -20.90 47.11
CA ALA A 680 -7.44 -22.14 47.07
C ALA A 680 -6.00 -21.93 47.57
N GLU A 681 -5.47 -22.89 48.33
CA GLU A 681 -4.20 -22.73 49.05
C GLU A 681 -3.00 -22.58 48.10
N ASP A 682 -3.00 -23.30 46.99
CA ASP A 682 -1.98 -23.19 45.94
C ASP A 682 -1.91 -21.77 45.33
N LYS A 683 -3.06 -21.11 45.17
CA LYS A 683 -3.12 -19.72 44.70
C LYS A 683 -2.57 -18.75 45.75
N LYS A 684 -2.86 -18.96 47.04
CA LYS A 684 -2.30 -18.16 48.13
C LYS A 684 -0.79 -18.32 48.23
N GLU A 685 -0.30 -19.56 48.18
CA GLU A 685 1.13 -19.87 48.20
C GLU A 685 1.87 -19.18 47.05
N LYS A 686 1.29 -19.17 45.85
CA LYS A 686 1.88 -18.48 44.69
C LYS A 686 2.02 -16.98 44.92
N VAL A 687 0.98 -16.31 45.42
CA VAL A 687 1.04 -14.87 45.76
C VAL A 687 2.07 -14.62 46.86
N TYR A 688 2.01 -15.37 47.96
CA TYR A 688 2.93 -15.17 49.09
C TYR A 688 4.38 -15.48 48.75
N LYS A 689 4.65 -16.41 47.81
CA LYS A 689 5.99 -16.65 47.30
C LYS A 689 6.54 -15.43 46.54
N ILE A 690 5.73 -14.80 45.70
CA ILE A 690 6.13 -13.60 44.96
C ILE A 690 6.35 -12.43 45.91
N LEU A 691 5.44 -12.22 46.88
CA LEU A 691 5.60 -11.21 47.92
C LEU A 691 6.84 -11.46 48.79
N GLY A 692 7.16 -12.72 49.10
CA GLY A 692 8.39 -13.09 49.81
C GLY A 692 9.64 -12.66 49.05
N ASN A 693 9.71 -12.95 47.75
CA ASN A 693 10.83 -12.52 46.90
C ASN A 693 10.93 -10.99 46.84
N LEU A 694 9.80 -10.30 46.64
CA LEU A 694 9.76 -8.83 46.62
C LEU A 694 10.23 -8.23 47.94
N ASN A 695 9.80 -8.79 49.07
CA ASN A 695 10.23 -8.38 50.40
C ASN A 695 11.75 -8.51 50.56
N THR A 696 12.36 -9.60 50.08
CA THR A 696 13.81 -9.77 50.07
C THR A 696 14.52 -8.77 49.14
N PHE A 697 13.95 -8.47 47.97
CA PHE A 697 14.54 -7.50 47.05
C PHE A 697 14.61 -6.08 47.60
N MET A 698 13.73 -5.74 48.55
CA MET A 698 13.72 -4.45 49.24
C MET A 698 14.60 -4.41 50.50
N GLU A 699 15.34 -5.46 50.82
CA GLU A 699 16.29 -5.42 51.94
C GLU A 699 17.36 -4.35 51.69
N GLY A 700 17.40 -3.34 52.57
CA GLY A 700 18.35 -2.23 52.48
C GLY A 700 18.01 -1.16 51.45
N GLN A 701 16.80 -1.17 50.88
CA GLN A 701 16.34 -0.21 49.86
C GLN A 701 15.02 0.45 50.28
N ASN A 702 14.78 1.68 49.80
CA ASN A 702 13.55 2.41 50.13
C ASN A 702 12.37 2.08 49.20
N TYR A 703 12.67 1.64 47.98
CA TYR A 703 11.73 1.37 46.88
C TYR A 703 12.10 0.04 46.19
N VAL A 704 11.20 -0.48 45.34
CA VAL A 704 11.31 -1.84 44.79
C VAL A 704 12.50 -2.04 43.83
N ALA A 705 13.01 -0.95 43.27
CA ALA A 705 14.10 -0.93 42.30
C ALA A 705 15.30 -0.07 42.74
N GLY A 706 15.37 0.35 44.01
CA GLY A 706 16.45 1.18 44.53
C GLY A 706 16.02 2.14 45.63
N ASN A 707 16.66 3.31 45.65
CA ASN A 707 16.38 4.36 46.62
C ASN A 707 15.50 5.49 46.08
N ASP A 708 15.16 5.45 44.80
CA ASP A 708 14.30 6.42 44.13
C ASP A 708 12.96 5.76 43.75
N LEU A 709 11.87 6.53 43.76
CA LEU A 709 10.55 6.07 43.29
C LEU A 709 10.60 5.80 41.78
N THR A 710 10.05 4.66 41.35
CA THR A 710 10.02 4.25 39.94
C THR A 710 8.63 3.80 39.47
N VAL A 711 8.44 3.66 38.15
CA VAL A 711 7.20 3.08 37.58
C VAL A 711 6.92 1.65 38.09
N ALA A 712 7.95 0.93 38.53
CA ALA A 712 7.76 -0.38 39.15
C ALA A 712 7.06 -0.29 40.52
N ASP A 713 7.35 0.75 41.31
CA ASP A 713 6.65 1.00 42.57
C ASP A 713 5.18 1.32 42.31
N LEU A 714 4.89 2.16 41.31
CA LEU A 714 3.51 2.54 40.95
C LEU A 714 2.70 1.33 40.47
N ALA A 715 3.32 0.44 39.67
CA ALA A 715 2.68 -0.78 39.19
C ALA A 715 2.39 -1.77 40.34
N LEU A 716 3.39 -2.02 41.20
CA LEU A 716 3.24 -2.90 42.35
C LEU A 716 2.27 -2.34 43.39
N LEU A 717 2.22 -1.01 43.57
CA LEU A 717 1.29 -0.38 44.50
C LEU A 717 -0.16 -0.67 44.11
N ALA A 718 -0.48 -0.51 42.83
CA ALA A 718 -1.83 -0.79 42.32
C ALA A 718 -2.24 -2.26 42.52
N ASN A 719 -1.30 -3.20 42.42
CA ASN A 719 -1.56 -4.63 42.56
C ASN A 719 -1.64 -5.05 44.04
N ILE A 720 -0.71 -4.57 44.87
CA ILE A 720 -0.64 -4.86 46.30
C ILE A 720 -1.81 -4.22 47.06
N SER A 721 -2.28 -3.02 46.67
CA SER A 721 -3.49 -2.46 47.26
C SER A 721 -4.70 -3.36 47.01
N THR A 722 -4.84 -3.96 45.84
CA THR A 722 -5.89 -4.98 45.60
C THR A 722 -5.74 -6.22 46.47
N LEU A 723 -4.51 -6.66 46.77
CA LEU A 723 -4.29 -7.76 47.69
C LEU A 723 -4.77 -7.43 49.12
N TYR A 724 -4.55 -6.19 49.58
CA TYR A 724 -5.13 -5.71 50.83
C TYR A 724 -6.67 -5.75 50.79
N GLU A 725 -7.28 -5.25 49.71
CA GLU A 725 -8.75 -5.22 49.55
C GLU A 725 -9.40 -6.60 49.57
N ILE A 726 -8.76 -7.61 48.96
CA ILE A 726 -9.27 -8.99 48.97
C ILE A 726 -8.88 -9.77 50.24
N GLY A 727 -8.32 -9.10 51.25
CA GLY A 727 -8.03 -9.67 52.56
C GLY A 727 -6.75 -10.50 52.67
N ALA A 728 -5.78 -10.33 51.76
CA ALA A 728 -4.48 -10.98 51.89
C ALA A 728 -3.66 -10.34 53.05
N ASP A 729 -3.01 -11.17 53.85
CA ASP A 729 -2.15 -10.71 54.95
C ASP A 729 -0.79 -10.25 54.40
N VAL A 730 -0.76 -9.10 53.72
CA VAL A 730 0.47 -8.52 53.17
C VAL A 730 1.39 -7.98 54.29
N ASN A 731 0.81 -7.62 55.45
CA ASN A 731 1.54 -7.04 56.57
C ASN A 731 2.59 -7.97 57.20
N LYS A 732 2.51 -9.28 56.97
CA LYS A 732 3.57 -10.23 57.37
C LYS A 732 4.94 -9.94 56.71
N PHE A 733 4.96 -9.22 55.59
CA PHE A 733 6.17 -8.83 54.88
C PHE A 733 6.61 -7.42 55.29
N LYS A 734 7.46 -7.32 56.31
CA LYS A 734 7.85 -6.05 56.94
C LYS A 734 8.36 -4.97 55.96
N ASN A 735 9.11 -5.34 54.93
CA ASN A 735 9.66 -4.38 53.98
C ASN A 735 8.56 -3.88 53.04
N ILE A 736 7.63 -4.75 52.66
CA ILE A 736 6.45 -4.36 51.86
C ILE A 736 5.54 -3.45 52.70
N ALA A 737 5.27 -3.77 53.96
CA ALA A 737 4.44 -2.93 54.83
C ALA A 737 5.04 -1.52 55.01
N ALA A 738 6.36 -1.43 55.23
CA ALA A 738 7.06 -0.15 55.34
C ALA A 738 7.06 0.64 54.03
N TRP A 739 7.27 -0.04 52.89
CA TRP A 739 7.18 0.54 51.56
C TRP A 739 5.77 1.05 51.24
N TYR A 740 4.74 0.26 51.52
CA TYR A 740 3.34 0.61 51.27
C TYR A 740 2.95 1.89 52.02
N LYS A 741 3.29 1.96 53.31
CA LYS A 741 3.09 3.17 54.12
C LYS A 741 3.83 4.40 53.57
N ARG A 742 5.05 4.21 53.03
CA ARG A 742 5.81 5.31 52.42
C ARG A 742 5.07 5.91 51.22
N LEU A 743 4.37 5.08 50.45
CA LEU A 743 3.68 5.50 49.24
C LEU A 743 2.37 6.27 49.51
N GLU A 744 1.88 6.35 50.75
CA GLU A 744 0.67 7.13 51.11
C GLU A 744 0.75 8.61 50.69
N THR A 745 1.97 9.12 50.49
CA THR A 745 2.24 10.54 50.18
C THR A 745 2.39 10.85 48.69
N ILE A 746 2.34 9.85 47.80
CA ILE A 746 2.54 10.08 46.36
C ILE A 746 1.27 10.62 45.69
N PRO A 747 1.39 11.43 44.61
CA PRO A 747 0.26 11.81 43.78
C PRO A 747 -0.53 10.60 43.28
N GLY A 748 -1.86 10.64 43.41
CA GLY A 748 -2.77 9.58 42.95
C GLY A 748 -2.99 8.43 43.94
N TYR A 749 -2.39 8.47 45.15
CA TYR A 749 -2.53 7.39 46.14
C TYR A 749 -3.98 7.22 46.62
N GLN A 750 -4.68 8.31 46.93
CA GLN A 750 -6.07 8.24 47.42
C GLN A 750 -7.02 7.71 46.34
N GLU A 751 -6.90 8.20 45.11
CA GLU A 751 -7.69 7.73 43.98
C GLU A 751 -7.41 6.25 43.64
N ASN A 752 -6.20 5.77 43.95
CA ASN A 752 -5.89 4.35 43.85
C ASN A 752 -6.70 3.51 44.87
N LEU A 753 -7.06 4.06 46.03
CA LEU A 753 -7.85 3.39 47.08
C LEU A 753 -9.37 3.58 46.91
N GLU A 754 -9.81 4.80 46.60
CA GLU A 754 -11.23 5.20 46.51
C GLU A 754 -12.04 4.37 45.49
N GLY A 755 -11.36 3.73 44.54
CA GLY A 755 -11.99 3.00 43.45
C GLY A 755 -12.71 1.69 43.82
N TYR A 756 -12.61 1.15 45.05
CA TYR A 756 -13.16 -0.20 45.33
C TYR A 756 -14.58 -0.21 45.92
N LEU A 757 -14.79 0.32 47.13
CA LEU A 757 -16.08 0.22 47.83
C LEU A 757 -17.20 1.02 47.14
N ASP A 758 -16.94 2.27 46.73
CA ASP A 758 -17.95 3.12 46.08
C ASP A 758 -18.39 2.53 44.72
N ASN A 759 -17.49 1.85 44.01
CA ASN A 759 -17.80 1.22 42.72
C ASN A 759 -18.46 -0.17 42.87
N ILE A 760 -18.18 -0.94 43.92
CA ILE A 760 -18.88 -2.22 44.17
C ILE A 760 -20.37 -1.98 44.44
N MET A 761 -20.70 -0.91 45.17
CA MET A 761 -22.10 -0.56 45.45
C MET A 761 -22.80 0.13 44.27
N GLU A 762 -22.09 0.42 43.18
CA GLU A 762 -22.69 1.01 41.99
C GLU A 762 -23.73 0.06 41.39
N GLY A 763 -25.01 0.45 41.45
CA GLY A 763 -26.13 -0.36 40.97
C GLY A 763 -26.63 -1.43 41.95
N GLN A 764 -26.11 -1.51 43.18
CA GLN A 764 -26.57 -2.45 44.21
C GLN A 764 -27.32 -1.74 45.34
N LYS A 765 -28.33 -2.40 45.91
CA LYS A 765 -29.09 -1.85 47.05
C LYS A 765 -28.31 -1.91 48.38
N TYR A 766 -27.53 -2.96 48.61
CA TYR A 766 -26.77 -3.27 49.82
C TYR A 766 -25.33 -3.69 49.46
N VAL A 767 -24.42 -3.80 50.44
CA VAL A 767 -22.97 -4.00 50.20
C VAL A 767 -22.67 -5.24 49.35
N ALA A 768 -23.43 -6.32 49.56
CA ALA A 768 -23.20 -7.62 48.93
C ALA A 768 -24.27 -8.00 47.89
N GLY A 769 -25.02 -7.02 47.37
CA GLY A 769 -26.06 -7.23 46.36
C GLY A 769 -27.36 -6.47 46.68
N ASP A 770 -28.49 -6.97 46.19
CA ASP A 770 -29.79 -6.31 46.40
C ASP A 770 -30.51 -6.71 47.69
N GLU A 771 -29.98 -7.71 48.40
CA GLU A 771 -30.47 -8.19 49.69
C GLU A 771 -29.58 -7.73 50.84
N LEU A 772 -30.19 -7.49 52.00
CA LEU A 772 -29.50 -7.09 53.21
C LEU A 772 -28.71 -8.28 53.76
N THR A 773 -27.43 -8.08 54.06
CA THR A 773 -26.55 -9.14 54.60
C THR A 773 -25.86 -8.71 55.88
N ILE A 774 -25.15 -9.65 56.53
CA ILE A 774 -24.32 -9.32 57.72
C ILE A 774 -23.21 -8.32 57.42
N ALA A 775 -22.75 -8.24 56.16
CA ALA A 775 -21.74 -7.28 55.73
C ALA A 775 -22.24 -5.83 55.88
N ASP A 776 -23.53 -5.58 55.60
CA ASP A 776 -24.15 -4.26 55.76
C ASP A 776 -24.11 -3.80 57.21
N PHE A 777 -24.41 -4.68 58.17
CA PHE A 777 -24.36 -4.33 59.60
C PHE A 777 -22.93 -4.06 60.08
N LEU A 778 -21.94 -4.82 59.62
CA LEU A 778 -20.53 -4.63 60.00
C LEU A 778 -19.94 -3.34 59.42
N ILE A 779 -20.25 -3.04 58.16
CA ILE A 779 -19.79 -1.82 57.49
C ILE A 779 -20.55 -0.62 58.03
N LEU A 780 -21.84 -0.75 58.36
CA LEU A 780 -22.63 0.34 58.94
C LEU A 780 -22.04 0.84 60.25
N ALA A 781 -21.68 -0.07 61.18
CA ALA A 781 -21.08 0.32 62.45
C ALA A 781 -19.75 1.06 62.29
N SER A 782 -18.89 0.57 61.39
CA SER A 782 -17.59 1.17 61.11
C SER A 782 -17.74 2.51 60.40
N PHE A 783 -18.57 2.55 59.35
CA PHE A 783 -18.81 3.75 58.55
C PHE A 783 -19.46 4.87 59.37
N SER A 784 -20.49 4.58 60.16
CA SER A 784 -21.11 5.53 61.11
C SER A 784 -20.06 6.15 62.03
N THR A 785 -19.15 5.33 62.57
CA THR A 785 -18.09 5.81 63.46
C THR A 785 -17.14 6.77 62.74
N TYR A 786 -16.69 6.41 61.54
CA TYR A 786 -15.81 7.27 60.74
C TYR A 786 -16.52 8.56 60.27
N PHE A 787 -17.80 8.45 59.91
CA PHE A 787 -18.63 9.59 59.55
C PHE A 787 -18.73 10.58 60.70
N HIS A 788 -19.10 10.12 61.90
CA HIS A 788 -19.26 10.99 63.08
C HIS A 788 -17.95 11.50 63.64
N ALA A 789 -16.86 10.74 63.51
CA ALA A 789 -15.54 11.26 63.82
C ALA A 789 -14.99 12.25 62.75
N GLY A 790 -15.76 12.53 61.68
CA GLY A 790 -15.66 13.72 60.82
C GLY A 790 -15.17 13.48 59.39
N ALA A 791 -15.33 12.26 58.84
CA ALA A 791 -14.54 11.81 57.68
C ALA A 791 -15.15 12.42 56.43
N ASN A 792 -14.31 12.93 55.54
CA ASN A 792 -14.83 13.51 54.31
C ASN A 792 -15.21 12.40 53.32
N VAL A 793 -16.45 11.94 53.44
CA VAL A 793 -17.04 10.89 52.59
C VAL A 793 -17.94 11.47 51.50
N SER A 794 -17.91 12.79 51.29
CA SER A 794 -18.82 13.49 50.38
C SER A 794 -18.62 13.13 48.90
N SER A 795 -17.42 12.66 48.53
CA SER A 795 -17.09 12.15 47.19
C SER A 795 -17.61 10.74 46.93
N LEU A 796 -17.94 9.96 47.97
CA LEU A 796 -18.34 8.55 47.89
C LEU A 796 -19.87 8.43 47.71
N LYS A 797 -20.35 8.68 46.49
CA LYS A 797 -21.78 8.88 46.21
C LYS A 797 -22.62 7.63 46.43
N ASN A 798 -22.10 6.46 46.09
CA ASN A 798 -22.82 5.20 46.23
C ASN A 798 -22.82 4.75 47.70
N LEU A 799 -21.70 4.92 48.41
CA LEU A 799 -21.59 4.65 49.84
C LEU A 799 -22.53 5.56 50.66
N MET A 800 -22.59 6.86 50.34
CA MET A 800 -23.52 7.78 50.98
C MET A 800 -24.99 7.44 50.69
N SER A 801 -25.28 6.99 49.46
CA SER A 801 -26.62 6.54 49.09
C SER A 801 -27.01 5.24 49.80
N TRP A 802 -26.07 4.32 49.98
CA TRP A 802 -26.25 3.09 50.78
C TRP A 802 -26.49 3.41 52.25
N TYR A 803 -25.66 4.27 52.84
CA TYR A 803 -25.79 4.67 54.24
C TYR A 803 -27.17 5.24 54.55
N LYS A 804 -27.68 6.09 53.65
CA LYS A 804 -29.05 6.64 53.76
C LYS A 804 -30.14 5.56 53.70
N ARG A 805 -29.94 4.47 52.96
CA ARG A 805 -30.89 3.34 52.94
C ARG A 805 -30.88 2.58 54.28
N CYS A 806 -29.71 2.47 54.91
CA CYS A 806 -29.56 1.83 56.21
C CYS A 806 -30.33 2.54 57.34
N GLU A 807 -30.69 3.82 57.21
CA GLU A 807 -31.55 4.55 58.16
C GLU A 807 -32.87 3.83 58.48
N SER A 808 -33.35 3.00 57.55
CA SER A 808 -34.58 2.21 57.70
C SER A 808 -34.41 0.87 58.43
N LEU A 809 -33.19 0.47 58.80
CA LEU A 809 -32.90 -0.81 59.44
C LEU A 809 -33.21 -0.78 60.94
N ILE A 810 -33.75 -1.90 61.44
CA ILE A 810 -33.92 -2.13 62.87
C ILE A 810 -32.52 -2.17 63.52
N GLY A 811 -32.28 -1.35 64.54
CA GLY A 811 -30.98 -1.21 65.20
C GLY A 811 -30.09 -0.08 64.66
N PHE A 812 -30.51 0.63 63.60
CA PHE A 812 -29.73 1.74 63.02
C PHE A 812 -29.52 2.86 64.04
N GLN A 813 -30.57 3.29 64.74
CA GLN A 813 -30.48 4.40 65.68
C GLN A 813 -29.59 4.07 66.87
N GLU A 814 -29.68 2.85 67.41
CA GLU A 814 -28.83 2.37 68.49
C GLU A 814 -27.36 2.33 68.08
N ASN A 815 -27.07 1.80 66.88
CA ASN A 815 -25.73 1.85 66.30
C ASN A 815 -25.25 3.30 66.12
N GLU A 816 -26.13 4.19 65.69
CA GLU A 816 -25.78 5.57 65.36
C GLU A 816 -25.51 6.43 66.59
N ASP A 817 -26.26 6.21 67.67
CA ASP A 817 -26.02 6.87 68.96
C ASP A 817 -24.67 6.43 69.55
N GLU A 818 -24.34 5.13 69.50
CA GLU A 818 -23.05 4.60 69.96
C GLU A 818 -21.88 5.05 69.09
N ALA A 819 -22.03 4.97 67.76
CA ALA A 819 -21.02 5.40 66.80
C ALA A 819 -20.75 6.90 66.88
N LYS A 820 -21.77 7.72 67.13
CA LYS A 820 -21.61 9.15 67.38
C LYS A 820 -20.87 9.41 68.69
N ALA A 821 -21.23 8.76 69.78
CA ALA A 821 -20.54 8.92 71.05
C ALA A 821 -19.06 8.51 70.97
N PHE A 822 -18.78 7.38 70.31
CA PHE A 822 -17.42 6.89 70.09
C PHE A 822 -16.64 7.77 69.11
N GLY A 823 -17.30 8.25 68.05
CA GLY A 823 -16.72 9.16 67.07
C GLY A 823 -16.38 10.54 67.67
N GLU A 824 -17.25 11.12 68.48
CA GLU A 824 -16.96 12.36 69.21
C GLU A 824 -15.82 12.18 70.23
N MET A 825 -15.77 11.02 70.90
CA MET A 825 -14.63 10.67 71.75
C MET A 825 -13.32 10.60 70.93
N LEU A 826 -13.33 10.00 69.74
CA LEU A 826 -12.18 9.95 68.84
C LEU A 826 -11.78 11.36 68.37
N LYS A 827 -12.73 12.20 67.95
CA LYS A 827 -12.48 13.62 67.60
C LYS A 827 -11.77 14.36 68.72
N SER A 828 -12.27 14.21 69.95
CA SER A 828 -11.69 14.84 71.15
C SER A 828 -10.27 14.38 71.42
N LYS A 829 -10.01 13.05 71.35
CA LYS A 829 -8.66 12.50 71.56
C LYS A 829 -7.67 12.88 70.47
N LEU A 830 -8.14 13.02 69.24
CA LEU A 830 -7.31 13.36 68.09
C LEU A 830 -7.19 14.87 67.85
N GLY A 831 -7.93 15.72 68.59
CA GLY A 831 -7.88 17.17 68.44
C GLY A 831 -8.64 17.72 67.21
N ILE A 832 -9.53 16.93 66.63
CA ILE A 832 -10.31 17.28 65.43
C ILE A 832 -11.45 18.21 65.83
N LYS A 833 -11.53 19.40 65.22
CA LYS A 833 -12.61 20.37 65.49
C LYS A 833 -13.77 20.23 64.51
N ASN A 834 -13.50 20.04 63.22
CA ASN A 834 -14.55 19.86 62.20
C ASN A 834 -14.42 18.53 61.46
N THR A 835 -13.32 18.33 60.73
CA THR A 835 -13.03 17.15 59.90
C THR A 835 -11.61 16.64 60.16
N TRP A 836 -11.36 15.34 60.03
CA TRP A 836 -10.03 14.75 60.26
C TRP A 836 -8.98 15.26 59.27
N ASP A 837 -9.40 15.81 58.13
CA ASP A 837 -8.53 16.49 57.15
C ASP A 837 -7.79 17.71 57.75
N GLU A 838 -8.19 18.21 58.93
CA GLU A 838 -7.51 19.30 59.66
C GLU A 838 -6.29 18.81 60.48
N LEU A 839 -6.06 17.49 60.61
CA LEU A 839 -4.86 16.93 61.22
C LEU A 839 -3.77 16.76 60.15
N GLN A 840 -2.78 17.65 60.17
CA GLN A 840 -1.52 17.45 59.44
C GLN A 840 -0.64 16.40 60.08
#